data_AF-A0A7W1BL76-F1
#
_entry.id   AF-A0A7W1BL76-F1
#
_cell.length_a   1.000
_cell.length_b   1.000
_cell.length_c   1.000
_cell.angle_alpha   90.00
_cell.angle_beta   90.00
_cell.angle_gamma   90.00
#
_symmetry.space_group_name_H-M   'P 1'
#
loop_
_entity.id
_entity.type
_entity.pdbx_description
1 polymer ?
#
loop_
_entity_poly.entity_id
_entity_poly.type
_entity_poly.pdbx_seq_one_letter_code
_entity_poly.pdbx_strand_id
1 'polypeptide(L)'
;MPERISAVPVSVAGLYRGRELSGDGSVAVRGTSVSITMTEGAGVVLRIDEIDGLRGNGSDLELFLDSGDVLQLSSASGMVRVTEDIVQTAIALPELTRSLRALGARRAKPGADHDRFFAPLLSARRRAQGCATVEECLRICDAAALRAELDRHLRDFARARYPRSGADRRSLEADLEDAAGRAFARLDELAVAGNAVRKSDDTARFVAWREWTSALRAVFESADSSWLAIRPALEGPRVKHRPLWRRLLRLGALAAVCAGAGTLDAQHMQMRIRGVPVDSLRARDFDVVSSVPGFAIIVADSADRARLAQLGWSAEEIVTRADIGRAVPGAQRATSVYRSFDDPVRGVRAFLDSIATANPTRAHVEDIGTSIEGRPLLALKIGAADDSPSRPNVLFMATYHAREWAATEMALRLIKHLVVNRSERTDSLVANRDIWILPVANPDGYQYTFTADRFWRKNRRRNSNGTFGVDLNRNHAFKWGLDNVGSSPNPASEVYRGSAPESEPEIRAISAFHEAHPPVLSVSYHTFTGLILYPPGHEFGKLPDDLGIFRALAGTDVQPAVRDRLPGSNRDHYHPAPGWNLYPTNGEYTDWAYAEHGSIAFTPELSSGFEFERFYGFDFPDDESRLATLFDDNLPFALDVLDAARDPLKARPLATGIASERIGIESVSPVVRVRVPLADIRKTFVKSPASVPLAPDPSSDAAVYTRRLVSTVIARPAEVRIDVGAAGVRYDILSATGAERGDEPWLASGFLKSPLRIAGDSAWTSGNGKLRSPAIAVPAGLDSLSVLFWTRYLGDPFSLLPRGEIHYSVDNGNSWTLAGLVAGVAETYYPERADIVGVAGKTVLVEFTALFGSTLPSWWLDEITIVGRSSAPASGPDLITNLDFRPSENPVRGEVVRFLWPFAGAEGEVIVYDIGGRQIWHAPVRDNPVTVTWRIAESGTANGVYFVLLRSGGRLVRGKLFVTRGAL
;
A
#
# COMPACT_ATOMS: atom_id res chain seq x y z
N MET A 1 -18.28 -20.04 23.32
CA MET A 1 -18.68 -18.65 23.02
C MET A 1 -18.85 -17.97 24.36
N PRO A 2 -18.07 -16.94 24.72
CA PRO A 2 -18.44 -16.14 25.89
C PRO A 2 -19.68 -15.32 25.53
N GLU A 3 -20.54 -15.11 26.52
CA GLU A 3 -21.85 -14.44 26.40
C GLU A 3 -21.76 -13.06 25.75
N ARG A 4 -22.76 -12.73 24.91
CA ARG A 4 -22.94 -11.38 24.37
C ARG A 4 -23.20 -10.41 25.52
N ILE A 5 -22.27 -9.51 25.78
CA ILE A 5 -22.46 -8.45 26.78
C ILE A 5 -23.43 -7.41 26.19
N SER A 6 -24.46 -7.07 26.96
CA SER A 6 -25.37 -5.95 26.70
C SER A 6 -24.61 -4.62 26.84
N ALA A 7 -24.80 -3.69 25.91
CA ALA A 7 -24.13 -2.39 25.94
C ALA A 7 -24.40 -1.65 27.27
N VAL A 8 -23.35 -1.07 27.87
CA VAL A 8 -23.42 -0.35 29.15
C VAL A 8 -23.71 1.12 28.86
N PRO A 9 -24.81 1.71 29.39
CA PRO A 9 -25.07 3.14 29.25
C PRO A 9 -23.96 3.97 29.89
N VAL A 10 -23.47 4.99 29.20
CA VAL A 10 -22.38 5.87 29.65
C VAL A 10 -22.65 7.32 29.28
N SER A 11 -22.16 8.24 30.09
CA SER A 11 -21.88 9.61 29.65
C SER A 11 -20.46 9.66 29.09
N VAL A 12 -20.29 10.28 27.93
CA VAL A 12 -19.02 10.37 27.20
C VAL A 12 -18.58 11.82 27.19
N ALA A 13 -17.30 12.08 27.47
CA ALA A 13 -16.69 13.39 27.35
C ALA A 13 -15.22 13.25 26.93
N GLY A 14 -14.76 14.00 25.93
CA GLY A 14 -13.34 14.01 25.55
C GLY A 14 -13.11 14.27 24.07
N LEU A 15 -11.90 13.95 23.61
CA LEU A 15 -11.48 14.13 22.23
C LEU A 15 -11.28 12.77 21.54
N TYR A 16 -11.61 12.70 20.26
CA TYR A 16 -11.22 11.60 19.39
C TYR A 16 -10.85 12.16 18.02
N ARG A 17 -9.58 11.98 17.64
CA ARG A 17 -8.98 12.52 16.40
C ARG A 17 -9.21 14.03 16.28
N GLY A 18 -9.01 14.76 17.39
CA GLY A 18 -9.21 16.20 17.47
C GLY A 18 -10.67 16.68 17.45
N ARG A 19 -11.66 15.78 17.46
CA ARG A 19 -13.09 16.11 17.55
C ARG A 19 -13.60 15.90 18.97
N GLU A 20 -14.35 16.86 19.49
CA GLU A 20 -15.04 16.72 20.77
C GLU A 20 -16.21 15.73 20.68
N LEU A 21 -16.20 14.75 21.58
CA LEU A 21 -17.30 13.83 21.84
C LEU A 21 -17.84 14.13 23.22
N SER A 22 -19.09 14.57 23.28
CA SER A 22 -19.79 14.87 24.51
C SER A 22 -21.25 14.43 24.40
N GLY A 23 -21.79 13.77 25.43
CA GLY A 23 -23.19 13.38 25.51
C GLY A 23 -23.41 11.95 26.00
N ASP A 24 -24.67 11.54 26.04
CA ASP A 24 -25.06 10.22 26.53
C ASP A 24 -24.96 9.16 25.42
N GLY A 25 -24.57 7.95 25.80
CA GLY A 25 -24.40 6.85 24.86
C GLY A 25 -24.34 5.49 25.55
N SER A 26 -23.72 4.53 24.86
CA SER A 26 -23.45 3.21 25.41
C SER A 26 -22.10 2.70 24.93
N VAL A 27 -21.38 1.97 25.79
CA VAL A 27 -20.11 1.33 25.47
C VAL A 27 -20.27 -0.19 25.46
N ALA A 28 -19.63 -0.83 24.49
CA ALA A 28 -19.56 -2.28 24.39
C ALA A 28 -18.20 -2.73 23.85
N VAL A 29 -17.58 -3.71 24.51
CA VAL A 29 -16.38 -4.39 24.01
C VAL A 29 -16.81 -5.55 23.10
N ARG A 30 -16.34 -5.56 21.85
CA ARG A 30 -16.67 -6.58 20.83
C ARG A 30 -15.42 -7.01 20.07
N GLY A 31 -15.04 -8.27 20.20
CA GLY A 31 -13.80 -8.74 19.57
C GLY A 31 -12.63 -7.92 20.09
N THR A 32 -11.80 -7.38 19.20
CA THR A 32 -10.64 -6.50 19.54
C THR A 32 -10.98 -5.00 19.48
N SER A 33 -12.25 -4.64 19.70
CA SER A 33 -12.72 -3.26 19.55
C SER A 33 -13.63 -2.83 20.70
N VAL A 34 -13.57 -1.54 21.04
CA VAL A 34 -14.46 -0.84 21.97
C VAL A 34 -15.38 0.05 21.15
N SER A 35 -16.66 -0.28 21.10
CA SER A 35 -17.68 0.53 20.42
C SER A 35 -18.35 1.45 21.43
N ILE A 36 -18.29 2.75 21.18
CA ILE A 36 -19.02 3.78 21.90
C ILE A 36 -20.09 4.31 20.96
N THR A 37 -21.36 4.03 21.25
CA THR A 37 -22.50 4.49 20.46
C THR A 37 -23.14 5.67 21.17
N MET A 38 -23.17 6.84 20.53
CA MET A 38 -23.83 8.02 21.08
C MET A 38 -25.34 7.94 20.86
N THR A 39 -26.14 8.49 21.77
CA THR A 39 -27.60 8.59 21.65
C THR A 39 -27.99 9.59 20.57
N GLU A 40 -27.23 10.68 20.47
CA GLU A 40 -27.28 11.67 19.39
C GLU A 40 -25.88 11.91 18.83
N GLY A 41 -25.75 11.93 17.50
CA GLY A 41 -24.46 12.07 16.81
C GLY A 41 -23.80 10.73 16.44
N ALA A 42 -22.59 10.82 15.88
CA ALA A 42 -21.85 9.64 15.43
C ALA A 42 -21.11 8.99 16.60
N GLY A 43 -21.29 7.68 16.78
CA GLY A 43 -20.45 6.89 17.69
C GLY A 43 -19.02 6.70 17.18
N VAL A 44 -18.17 6.13 18.02
CA VAL A 44 -16.79 5.78 17.69
C VAL A 44 -16.54 4.30 17.93
N VAL A 45 -15.69 3.70 17.11
CA VAL A 45 -15.21 2.33 17.30
C VAL A 45 -13.70 2.41 17.41
N LEU A 46 -13.20 2.20 18.62
CA LEU A 46 -11.77 2.16 18.92
C LEU A 46 -11.30 0.73 18.74
N ARG A 47 -10.21 0.52 18.00
CA ARG A 47 -9.48 -0.74 18.08
C ARG A 47 -8.63 -0.73 19.34
N ILE A 48 -8.46 -1.89 19.99
CA ILE A 48 -7.68 -1.95 21.23
C ILE A 48 -6.22 -1.51 21.04
N ASP A 49 -5.67 -1.61 19.83
CA ASP A 49 -4.34 -1.11 19.49
C ASP A 49 -4.24 0.41 19.36
N GLU A 50 -5.38 1.12 19.22
CA GLU A 50 -5.49 2.60 19.24
C GLU A 50 -5.57 3.16 20.68
N ILE A 51 -5.70 2.29 21.70
CA ILE A 51 -5.71 2.69 23.11
C ILE A 51 -4.29 2.53 23.64
N ASP A 52 -3.65 3.64 23.99
CA ASP A 52 -2.30 3.67 24.55
C ASP A 52 -2.28 3.49 26.07
N GLY A 53 -3.35 3.88 26.75
CA GLY A 53 -3.49 3.65 28.18
C GLY A 53 -4.95 3.71 28.62
N LEU A 54 -5.21 3.29 29.85
CA LEU A 54 -6.52 3.46 30.47
C LEU A 54 -6.41 3.71 31.96
N ARG A 55 -7.39 4.41 32.53
CA ARG A 55 -7.50 4.64 33.98
C ARG A 55 -8.96 4.48 34.43
N GLY A 56 -9.23 3.46 35.23
CA GLY A 56 -10.56 3.22 35.81
C GLY A 56 -10.59 3.51 37.31
N ASN A 57 -11.68 4.13 37.81
CA ASN A 57 -11.87 4.42 39.24
C ASN A 57 -13.19 3.84 39.81
N GLY A 58 -13.85 2.93 39.08
CA GLY A 58 -15.10 2.28 39.47
C GLY A 58 -16.32 2.78 38.70
N SER A 59 -16.58 4.10 38.74
CA SER A 59 -17.65 4.76 37.99
C SER A 59 -17.18 5.42 36.70
N ASP A 60 -15.89 5.74 36.61
CA ASP A 60 -15.28 6.40 35.46
C ASP A 60 -14.19 5.51 34.84
N LEU A 61 -14.03 5.64 33.53
CA LEU A 61 -12.96 5.08 32.72
C LEU A 61 -12.43 6.16 31.77
N GLU A 62 -11.15 6.45 31.87
CA GLU A 62 -10.43 7.25 30.88
C GLU A 62 -9.68 6.31 29.93
N LEU A 63 -9.80 6.57 28.63
CA LEU A 63 -9.04 5.93 27.56
C LEU A 63 -8.08 6.97 26.98
N PHE A 64 -6.78 6.70 27.12
CA PHE A 64 -5.72 7.48 26.50
C PHE A 64 -5.43 6.85 25.14
N LEU A 65 -5.54 7.62 24.06
CA LEU A 65 -5.42 7.12 22.70
C LEU A 65 -4.03 7.38 22.12
N ASP A 66 -3.66 6.61 21.10
CA ASP A 66 -2.38 6.76 20.36
C ASP A 66 -2.24 8.12 19.65
N SER A 67 -3.36 8.80 19.40
CA SER A 67 -3.40 10.19 18.92
C SER A 67 -2.99 11.23 19.96
N GLY A 68 -2.85 10.84 21.24
CA GLY A 68 -2.72 11.75 22.38
C GLY A 68 -4.05 12.30 22.91
N ASP A 69 -5.17 11.91 22.30
CA ASP A 69 -6.51 12.27 22.79
C ASP A 69 -6.91 11.45 24.03
N VAL A 70 -7.86 11.97 24.80
CA VAL A 70 -8.43 11.29 25.97
C VAL A 70 -9.95 11.23 25.86
N LEU A 71 -10.52 10.04 26.01
CA LEU A 71 -11.96 9.82 26.12
C LEU A 71 -12.32 9.37 27.53
N GLN A 72 -13.21 10.10 28.17
CA GLN A 72 -13.75 9.78 29.49
C GLN A 72 -15.16 9.19 29.34
N LEU A 73 -15.38 8.04 29.98
CA LEU A 73 -16.64 7.31 30.02
C LEU A 73 -17.08 7.17 31.48
N SER A 74 -18.26 7.65 31.81
CA SER A 74 -18.81 7.60 33.17
C SER A 74 -20.13 6.84 33.21
N SER A 75 -20.31 5.93 34.17
CA SER A 75 -21.59 5.26 34.42
C SER A 75 -21.81 4.97 35.90
N ALA A 76 -23.08 4.92 36.32
CA ALA A 76 -23.47 4.55 37.68
C ALA A 76 -23.21 3.07 38.00
N SER A 77 -23.13 2.20 36.99
CA SER A 77 -22.80 0.78 37.16
C SER A 77 -22.21 0.16 35.88
N GLY A 78 -21.38 -0.87 36.03
CA GLY A 78 -20.84 -1.63 34.89
C GLY A 78 -19.49 -1.17 34.34
N MET A 79 -18.96 0.00 34.72
CA MET A 79 -17.65 0.48 34.22
C MET A 79 -16.46 -0.35 34.69
N VAL A 80 -16.51 -0.92 35.90
CA VAL A 80 -15.51 -1.91 36.35
C VAL A 80 -15.41 -3.07 35.37
N ARG A 81 -16.56 -3.62 34.95
CA ARG A 81 -16.61 -4.74 34.01
C ARG A 81 -16.14 -4.35 32.62
N VAL A 82 -16.51 -3.16 32.11
CA VAL A 82 -16.02 -2.65 30.82
C VAL A 82 -14.50 -2.49 30.86
N THR A 83 -13.95 -1.95 31.95
CA THR A 83 -12.51 -1.82 32.17
C THR A 83 -11.84 -3.19 32.17
N GLU A 84 -12.38 -4.14 32.93
CA GLU A 84 -11.91 -5.52 32.97
C GLU A 84 -11.98 -6.18 31.59
N ASP A 85 -13.04 -5.97 30.81
CA ASP A 85 -13.20 -6.56 29.47
C ASP A 85 -12.22 -5.98 28.45
N ILE A 86 -11.96 -4.66 28.50
CA ILE A 86 -10.93 -4.01 27.66
C ILE A 86 -9.55 -4.58 28.02
N VAL A 87 -9.24 -4.67 29.32
CA VAL A 87 -8.00 -5.26 29.81
C VAL A 87 -7.92 -6.74 29.38
N GLN A 88 -8.96 -7.54 29.60
CA GLN A 88 -9.02 -8.97 29.24
C GLN A 88 -8.84 -9.20 27.73
N THR A 89 -9.43 -8.34 26.91
CA THR A 89 -9.28 -8.41 25.46
C THR A 89 -7.89 -7.96 25.01
N ALA A 90 -7.29 -6.98 25.68
CA ALA A 90 -5.92 -6.54 25.44
C ALA A 90 -4.85 -7.52 25.96
N ILE A 91 -5.18 -8.33 26.98
CA ILE A 91 -4.31 -9.40 27.50
C ILE A 91 -4.46 -10.72 26.76
N ALA A 92 -5.44 -10.84 25.86
CA ALA A 92 -5.50 -11.96 24.93
C ALA A 92 -4.23 -11.94 24.07
N LEU A 93 -3.36 -12.92 24.28
CA LEU A 93 -2.15 -13.06 23.49
C LEU A 93 -2.53 -13.12 22.00
N PRO A 94 -2.00 -12.22 21.14
CA PRO A 94 -2.22 -12.30 19.69
C PRO A 94 -1.79 -13.68 19.19
N GLU A 95 -2.24 -14.12 18.01
CA GLU A 95 -1.83 -15.42 17.48
C GLU A 95 -0.29 -15.48 17.33
N LEU A 96 0.37 -16.04 18.34
CA LEU A 96 1.81 -15.89 18.61
C LEU A 96 2.74 -16.55 17.60
N THR A 97 2.24 -17.05 16.46
CA THR A 97 3.03 -17.48 15.27
C THR A 97 2.21 -18.43 14.38
N ARG A 98 1.94 -18.04 13.14
CA ARG A 98 1.75 -19.04 12.07
C ARG A 98 3.06 -19.51 11.46
N SER A 99 4.13 -18.71 11.55
CA SER A 99 5.44 -19.00 10.95
C SER A 99 6.10 -20.28 11.47
N LEU A 100 5.83 -20.71 12.71
CA LEU A 100 6.48 -21.91 13.27
C LEU A 100 5.75 -23.24 13.01
N ARG A 101 4.47 -23.21 12.63
CA ARG A 101 3.76 -24.45 12.21
C ARG A 101 4.29 -24.97 10.87
N ALA A 102 4.80 -24.04 10.05
CA ALA A 102 5.50 -24.31 8.80
C ALA A 102 6.87 -24.97 9.00
N LEU A 103 7.42 -24.97 10.23
CA LEU A 103 8.81 -25.34 10.47
C LEU A 103 8.97 -26.56 11.39
N GLY A 104 8.08 -26.80 12.38
CA GLY A 104 8.25 -27.95 13.29
C GLY A 104 6.96 -28.69 13.71
N ALA A 105 7.11 -29.96 14.13
CA ALA A 105 6.02 -30.85 14.52
C ALA A 105 5.63 -30.77 16.01
N ARG A 106 4.38 -31.15 16.30
CA ARG A 106 3.69 -31.07 17.61
C ARG A 106 4.34 -31.90 18.75
N ARG A 107 5.12 -32.93 18.41
CA ARG A 107 5.82 -33.85 19.33
C ARG A 107 7.15 -34.21 18.68
N ALA A 108 8.25 -33.96 19.37
CA ALA A 108 9.59 -34.27 18.88
C ALA A 108 9.72 -35.78 18.58
N LYS A 109 10.07 -36.12 17.34
CA LYS A 109 10.54 -37.46 17.00
C LYS A 109 12.03 -37.58 17.34
N PRO A 110 12.54 -38.74 17.76
CA PRO A 110 13.97 -38.95 17.91
C PRO A 110 14.70 -38.63 16.59
N GLY A 111 15.72 -37.76 16.64
CA GLY A 111 16.48 -37.32 15.46
C GLY A 111 15.95 -36.07 14.74
N ALA A 112 14.88 -35.44 15.21
CA ALA A 112 14.36 -34.16 14.67
C ALA A 112 14.84 -32.97 15.52
N ASP A 113 16.10 -32.54 15.32
CA ASP A 113 16.70 -31.46 16.13
C ASP A 113 15.95 -30.12 15.96
N HIS A 114 15.33 -29.90 14.80
CA HIS A 114 14.41 -28.79 14.55
C HIS A 114 13.29 -28.77 15.60
N ASP A 115 12.53 -29.86 15.70
CA ASP A 115 11.40 -29.96 16.63
C ASP A 115 11.84 -29.78 18.08
N ARG A 116 13.02 -30.30 18.43
CA ARG A 116 13.58 -30.19 19.78
C ARG A 116 13.97 -28.77 20.13
N PHE A 117 14.50 -27.99 19.19
CA PHE A 117 14.84 -26.59 19.41
C PHE A 117 13.60 -25.73 19.65
N PHE A 118 12.54 -25.91 18.86
CA PHE A 118 11.31 -25.10 19.00
C PHE A 118 10.35 -25.62 20.08
N ALA A 119 10.49 -26.86 20.56
CA ALA A 119 9.57 -27.48 21.50
C ALA A 119 9.30 -26.65 22.79
N PRO A 120 10.30 -26.06 23.46
CA PRO A 120 10.07 -25.25 24.66
C PRO A 120 9.18 -24.03 24.38
N LEU A 121 9.47 -23.32 23.29
CA LEU A 121 8.74 -22.14 22.85
C LEU A 121 7.30 -22.49 22.43
N LEU A 122 7.12 -23.56 21.65
CA LEU A 122 5.80 -24.03 21.21
C LEU A 122 4.96 -24.58 22.38
N SER A 123 5.59 -25.18 23.39
CA SER A 123 4.93 -25.64 24.61
C SER A 123 4.49 -24.49 25.50
N ALA A 124 5.36 -23.48 25.70
CA ALA A 124 5.00 -22.25 26.40
C ALA A 124 3.82 -21.55 25.71
N ARG A 125 3.90 -21.36 24.38
CA ARG A 125 2.79 -20.82 23.59
C ARG A 125 1.48 -21.55 23.84
N ARG A 126 1.44 -22.88 23.71
CA ARG A 126 0.18 -23.64 23.84
C ARG A 126 -0.46 -23.42 25.20
N ARG A 127 0.35 -23.42 26.26
CA ARG A 127 -0.13 -23.18 27.62
C ARG A 127 -0.61 -21.73 27.77
N ALA A 128 0.08 -20.79 27.14
CA ALA A 128 -0.25 -19.37 27.20
C ALA A 128 -1.56 -19.01 26.48
N GLN A 129 -1.95 -19.78 25.45
CA GLN A 129 -3.20 -19.59 24.71
C GLN A 129 -4.47 -19.79 25.54
N GLY A 130 -4.37 -20.43 26.71
CA GLY A 130 -5.50 -20.67 27.61
C GLY A 130 -5.44 -19.88 28.92
N CYS A 131 -4.53 -18.91 29.04
CA CYS A 131 -4.38 -18.14 30.27
C CYS A 131 -5.60 -17.26 30.54
N ALA A 132 -5.95 -17.15 31.82
CA ALA A 132 -6.99 -16.24 32.28
C ALA A 132 -6.44 -14.92 32.86
N THR A 133 -5.13 -14.87 33.17
CA THR A 133 -4.49 -13.70 33.79
C THR A 133 -3.09 -13.40 33.23
N VAL A 134 -2.67 -12.14 33.40
CA VAL A 134 -1.33 -11.64 33.05
C VAL A 134 -0.23 -12.43 33.78
N GLU A 135 -0.42 -12.71 35.07
CA GLU A 135 0.54 -13.43 35.91
C GLU A 135 0.74 -14.86 35.42
N GLU A 136 -0.34 -15.51 34.99
CA GLU A 136 -0.27 -16.86 34.44
C GLU A 136 0.53 -16.89 33.13
N CYS A 137 0.30 -15.92 32.24
CA CYS A 137 1.09 -15.73 31.02
C CYS A 137 2.57 -15.47 31.30
N LEU A 138 2.88 -14.54 32.21
CA LEU A 138 4.26 -14.20 32.58
C LEU A 138 5.01 -15.42 33.16
N ARG A 139 4.31 -16.28 33.91
CA ARG A 139 4.88 -17.51 34.47
C ARG A 139 5.09 -18.59 33.40
N ILE A 140 4.18 -18.73 32.45
CA ILE A 140 4.26 -19.75 31.39
C ILE A 140 5.35 -19.39 30.36
N CYS A 141 5.46 -18.12 30.02
CA CYS A 141 6.45 -17.55 29.11
C CYS A 141 7.63 -16.94 29.87
N ASP A 142 8.05 -17.60 30.96
CA ASP A 142 9.20 -17.16 31.75
C ASP A 142 10.49 -17.24 30.92
N ALA A 143 11.14 -16.09 30.74
CA ALA A 143 12.30 -15.96 29.86
C ALA A 143 13.50 -16.80 30.33
N ALA A 144 13.74 -16.87 31.65
CA ALA A 144 14.86 -17.62 32.20
C ALA A 144 14.67 -19.13 31.99
N ALA A 145 13.45 -19.63 32.23
CA ALA A 145 13.09 -21.03 31.96
C ALA A 145 13.21 -21.37 30.48
N LEU A 146 12.71 -20.52 29.58
CA LEU A 146 12.83 -20.73 28.13
C LEU A 146 14.28 -20.74 27.66
N ARG A 147 15.10 -19.81 28.16
CA ARG A 147 16.54 -19.75 27.88
C ARG A 147 17.25 -21.03 28.33
N ALA A 148 16.98 -21.49 29.55
CA ALA A 148 17.59 -22.70 30.09
C ALA A 148 17.21 -23.95 29.27
N GLU A 149 15.97 -24.04 28.82
CA GLU A 149 15.50 -25.16 27.99
C GLU A 149 16.13 -25.16 26.58
N LEU A 150 16.26 -23.98 25.95
CA LEU A 150 16.94 -23.84 24.67
C LEU A 150 18.44 -24.19 24.79
N ASP A 151 19.14 -23.63 25.78
CA ASP A 151 20.55 -23.92 26.05
C ASP A 151 20.78 -25.42 26.29
N ARG A 152 19.89 -26.06 27.08
CA ARG A 152 19.91 -27.51 27.31
C ARG A 152 19.80 -28.29 26.00
N HIS A 153 18.91 -27.89 25.09
CA HIS A 153 18.77 -28.55 23.78
C HIS A 153 20.00 -28.37 22.89
N LEU A 154 20.63 -27.18 22.85
CA LEU A 154 21.87 -26.95 22.11
C LEU A 154 23.01 -27.85 22.62
N ARG A 155 23.16 -27.96 23.94
CA ARG A 155 24.12 -28.89 24.57
C ARG A 155 23.81 -30.34 24.26
N ASP A 156 22.52 -30.72 24.25
CA ASP A 156 22.12 -32.08 23.89
C ASP A 156 22.43 -32.40 22.42
N PHE A 157 22.28 -31.44 21.50
CA PHE A 157 22.68 -31.61 20.10
C PHE A 157 24.19 -31.86 19.99
N ALA A 158 25.00 -31.05 20.68
CA ALA A 158 26.45 -31.23 20.70
C ALA A 158 26.88 -32.56 21.34
N ARG A 159 26.22 -33.00 22.41
CA ARG A 159 26.44 -34.31 23.06
C ARG A 159 26.08 -35.47 22.14
N ALA A 160 24.94 -35.39 21.45
CA ALA A 160 24.50 -36.41 20.51
C ALA A 160 25.47 -36.53 19.33
N ARG A 161 25.98 -35.39 18.84
CA ARG A 161 26.94 -35.32 17.74
C ARG A 161 28.34 -35.81 18.12
N TYR A 162 28.78 -35.51 19.35
CA TYR A 162 30.11 -35.83 19.88
C TYR A 162 30.05 -36.52 21.26
N PRO A 163 29.61 -37.78 21.33
CA PRO A 163 29.42 -38.49 22.61
C PRO A 163 30.75 -38.83 23.31
N ARG A 164 31.86 -38.91 22.57
CA ARG A 164 33.17 -39.37 23.07
C ARG A 164 34.29 -38.32 22.99
N SER A 165 34.03 -37.13 22.44
CA SER A 165 35.05 -36.08 22.28
C SER A 165 34.65 -34.81 23.03
N GLY A 166 35.25 -34.61 24.22
CA GLY A 166 34.94 -33.45 25.06
C GLY A 166 35.38 -32.11 24.47
N ALA A 167 36.45 -32.08 23.68
CA ALA A 167 36.94 -30.87 23.02
C ALA A 167 36.04 -30.44 21.85
N ASP A 168 35.68 -31.38 20.97
CA ASP A 168 34.78 -31.11 19.84
C ASP A 168 33.37 -30.75 20.33
N ARG A 169 32.90 -31.42 21.39
CA ARG A 169 31.63 -31.09 22.03
C ARG A 169 31.59 -29.64 22.52
N ARG A 170 32.61 -29.20 23.27
CA ARG A 170 32.67 -27.81 23.77
C ARG A 170 32.77 -26.78 22.65
N SER A 171 33.47 -27.10 21.56
CA SER A 171 33.54 -26.22 20.39
C SER A 171 32.18 -26.07 19.72
N LEU A 172 31.47 -27.18 19.48
CA LEU A 172 30.14 -27.15 18.89
C LEU A 172 29.10 -26.50 19.83
N GLU A 173 29.20 -26.72 21.14
CA GLU A 173 28.38 -26.00 22.13
C GLU A 173 28.54 -24.48 21.98
N ALA A 174 29.77 -23.98 21.87
CA ALA A 174 30.05 -22.55 21.67
C ALA A 174 29.53 -22.02 20.32
N ASP A 175 29.72 -22.77 19.23
CA ASP A 175 29.24 -22.37 17.90
C ASP A 175 27.70 -22.31 17.85
N LEU A 176 27.03 -23.27 18.50
CA LEU A 176 25.57 -23.31 18.60
C LEU A 176 25.01 -22.20 19.51
N GLU A 177 25.70 -21.90 20.61
CA GLU A 177 25.33 -20.79 21.51
C GLU A 177 25.48 -19.43 20.81
N ASP A 178 26.55 -19.23 20.04
CA ASP A 178 26.75 -18.03 19.21
C ASP A 178 25.66 -17.90 18.13
N ALA A 179 25.34 -19.00 17.44
CA ALA A 179 24.26 -19.05 16.46
C ALA A 179 22.87 -18.75 17.06
N ALA A 180 22.65 -19.13 18.33
CA ALA A 180 21.43 -18.84 19.09
C ALA A 180 21.43 -17.48 19.79
N GLY A 181 22.53 -16.72 19.73
CA GLY A 181 22.76 -15.52 20.53
C GLY A 181 21.66 -14.46 20.39
N ARG A 182 21.08 -14.30 19.19
CA ARG A 182 19.96 -13.37 18.97
C ARG A 182 18.69 -13.78 19.71
N ALA A 183 18.36 -15.07 19.73
CA ALA A 183 17.20 -15.56 20.48
C ALA A 183 17.42 -15.38 21.99
N PHE A 184 18.64 -15.56 22.48
CA PHE A 184 18.98 -15.32 23.89
C PHE A 184 18.90 -13.85 24.27
N ALA A 185 19.39 -12.94 23.42
CA ALA A 185 19.24 -11.50 23.65
C ALA A 185 17.77 -11.07 23.75
N ARG A 186 16.90 -11.58 22.87
CA ARG A 186 15.45 -11.30 22.95
C ARG A 186 14.79 -11.90 24.18
N LEU A 187 15.28 -13.04 24.68
CA LEU A 187 14.81 -13.59 25.95
C LEU A 187 15.21 -12.68 27.12
N ASP A 188 16.38 -12.05 27.09
CA ASP A 188 16.78 -11.08 28.12
C ASP A 188 15.88 -9.83 28.09
N GLU A 189 15.55 -9.31 26.91
CA GLU A 189 14.59 -8.22 26.73
C GLU A 189 13.18 -8.60 27.23
N LEU A 190 12.73 -9.83 26.93
CA LEU A 190 11.47 -10.37 27.44
C LEU A 190 11.45 -10.40 28.97
N ALA A 191 12.58 -10.73 29.60
CA ALA A 191 12.71 -10.72 31.05
C ALA A 191 12.57 -9.29 31.63
N VAL A 192 13.19 -8.30 30.98
CA VAL A 192 13.08 -6.89 31.36
C VAL A 192 11.63 -6.42 31.25
N ALA A 193 10.99 -6.65 30.09
CA ALA A 193 9.60 -6.28 29.88
C ALA A 193 8.67 -6.97 30.89
N GLY A 194 8.89 -8.25 31.19
CA GLY A 194 8.09 -9.00 32.15
C GLY A 194 8.22 -8.45 33.58
N ASN A 195 9.40 -7.94 33.94
CA ASN A 195 9.61 -7.24 35.21
C ASN A 195 8.95 -5.86 35.24
N ALA A 196 8.87 -5.16 34.11
CA ALA A 196 8.12 -3.91 34.01
C ALA A 196 6.63 -4.17 34.28
N VAL A 197 6.02 -5.18 33.66
CA VAL A 197 4.61 -5.55 33.92
C VAL A 197 4.33 -5.81 35.40
N ARG A 198 5.24 -6.50 36.10
CA ARG A 198 5.08 -6.84 37.51
C ARG A 198 5.20 -5.64 38.45
N LYS A 199 5.89 -4.57 38.02
CA LYS A 199 6.16 -3.37 38.82
C LYS A 199 5.18 -2.22 38.53
N SER A 200 4.50 -2.27 37.40
CA SER A 200 3.50 -1.27 37.02
C SER A 200 2.25 -1.36 37.89
N ASP A 201 1.71 -0.20 38.28
CA ASP A 201 0.34 -0.08 38.78
C ASP A 201 -0.69 -0.31 37.67
N ASP A 202 -1.97 -0.42 38.02
CA ASP A 202 -3.04 -0.74 37.07
C ASP A 202 -3.14 0.26 35.89
N THR A 203 -2.63 1.50 36.05
CA THR A 203 -2.64 2.53 35.00
C THR A 203 -1.52 2.30 33.98
N ALA A 204 -0.32 1.94 34.45
CA ALA A 204 0.86 1.70 33.59
C ALA A 204 1.00 0.23 33.14
N ARG A 205 0.20 -0.67 33.73
CA ARG A 205 0.30 -2.13 33.50
C ARG A 205 -0.14 -2.54 32.11
N PHE A 206 -1.09 -1.81 31.52
CA PHE A 206 -1.57 -2.02 30.16
C PHE A 206 -0.46 -1.80 29.11
N VAL A 207 0.31 -0.71 29.23
CA VAL A 207 1.44 -0.39 28.35
C VAL A 207 2.55 -1.42 28.50
N ALA A 208 2.99 -1.66 29.74
CA ALA A 208 4.07 -2.62 30.01
C ALA A 208 3.72 -4.02 29.50
N TRP A 209 2.44 -4.41 29.58
CA TRP A 209 1.96 -5.67 29.04
C TRP A 209 2.09 -5.73 27.51
N ARG A 210 1.73 -4.67 26.77
CA ARG A 210 1.91 -4.60 25.32
C ARG A 210 3.39 -4.75 24.93
N GLU A 211 4.28 -4.02 25.61
CA GLU A 211 5.72 -4.13 25.42
C GLU A 211 6.21 -5.58 25.65
N TRP A 212 5.70 -6.24 26.69
CA TRP A 212 6.01 -7.64 26.95
C TRP A 212 5.51 -8.58 25.85
N THR A 213 4.29 -8.40 25.33
CA THR A 213 3.79 -9.21 24.20
C THR A 213 4.59 -8.99 22.92
N SER A 214 5.08 -7.77 22.70
CA SER A 214 5.99 -7.44 21.58
C SER A 214 7.34 -8.14 21.74
N ALA A 215 7.95 -8.03 22.93
CA ALA A 215 9.19 -8.73 23.26
C ALA A 215 9.03 -10.26 23.09
N LEU A 216 7.88 -10.82 23.47
CA LEU A 216 7.60 -12.24 23.32
C LEU A 216 7.56 -12.64 21.84
N ARG A 217 6.94 -11.83 20.97
CA ARG A 217 6.95 -12.05 19.52
C ARG A 217 8.37 -12.03 18.95
N ALA A 218 9.19 -11.06 19.36
CA ALA A 218 10.57 -10.94 18.93
C ALA A 218 11.43 -12.16 19.31
N VAL A 219 11.15 -12.82 20.45
CA VAL A 219 11.77 -14.11 20.82
C VAL A 219 11.45 -15.19 19.80
N PHE A 220 10.18 -15.36 19.42
CA PHE A 220 9.80 -16.40 18.47
C PHE A 220 10.40 -16.18 17.07
N GLU A 221 10.46 -14.92 16.60
CA GLU A 221 11.07 -14.56 15.31
C GLU A 221 12.60 -14.70 15.31
N SER A 222 13.24 -14.36 16.43
CA SER A 222 14.68 -14.53 16.59
C SER A 222 15.08 -15.99 16.78
N ALA A 223 14.22 -16.82 17.38
CA ALA A 223 14.40 -18.27 17.42
C ALA A 223 14.33 -18.87 16.02
N ASP A 224 13.38 -18.44 15.20
CA ASP A 224 13.27 -18.83 13.79
C ASP A 224 14.55 -18.53 13.00
N SER A 225 15.01 -17.28 13.08
CA SER A 225 16.25 -16.83 12.45
C SER A 225 17.49 -17.56 12.99
N SER A 226 17.54 -17.82 14.29
CA SER A 226 18.64 -18.57 14.93
C SER A 226 18.69 -20.02 14.45
N TRP A 227 17.54 -20.67 14.20
CA TRP A 227 17.53 -22.05 13.72
C TRP A 227 18.18 -22.20 12.35
N LEU A 228 17.97 -21.22 11.46
CA LEU A 228 18.63 -21.18 10.16
C LEU A 228 20.17 -21.12 10.29
N ALA A 229 20.70 -20.49 11.33
CA ALA A 229 22.13 -20.47 11.62
C ALA A 229 22.63 -21.75 12.33
N ILE A 230 21.79 -22.37 13.17
CA ILE A 230 22.09 -23.61 13.91
C ILE A 230 22.18 -24.82 12.98
N ARG A 231 21.26 -24.94 12.02
CA ARG A 231 21.14 -26.13 11.16
C ARG A 231 22.43 -26.47 10.40
N PRO A 232 23.12 -25.53 9.72
CA PRO A 232 24.41 -25.81 9.07
C PRO A 232 25.50 -26.26 10.03
N ALA A 233 25.52 -25.77 11.27
CA ALA A 233 26.50 -26.19 12.28
C ALA A 233 26.29 -27.64 12.73
N LEU A 234 25.04 -28.13 12.70
CA LEU A 234 24.70 -29.52 13.00
C LEU A 234 24.96 -30.46 11.82
N GLU A 235 24.68 -30.00 10.58
CA GLU A 235 24.79 -30.80 9.34
C GLU A 235 26.20 -30.76 8.71
N GLY A 236 27.06 -29.82 9.08
CA GLY A 236 28.37 -29.61 8.47
C GLY A 236 29.41 -30.72 8.71
N PRO A 237 30.36 -30.95 7.77
CA PRO A 237 31.44 -31.91 7.94
C PRO A 237 32.44 -31.48 9.02
N ARG A 238 33.07 -32.48 9.68
CA ARG A 238 34.09 -32.32 10.73
C ARG A 238 35.10 -31.23 10.37
N VAL A 239 35.05 -30.09 11.05
CA VAL A 239 36.19 -29.18 11.07
C VAL A 239 37.14 -29.68 12.15
N LYS A 240 38.15 -30.48 11.76
CA LYS A 240 39.29 -30.78 12.63
C LYS A 240 39.89 -29.45 13.10
N HIS A 241 40.08 -29.32 14.42
CA HIS A 241 40.72 -28.21 15.13
C HIS A 241 41.41 -27.21 14.20
N ARG A 242 40.81 -26.02 14.02
CA ARG A 242 41.48 -24.94 13.29
C ARG A 242 42.57 -24.37 14.20
N PRO A 243 43.85 -24.54 13.85
CA PRO A 243 44.94 -24.06 14.70
C PRO A 243 44.98 -22.54 14.68
N LEU A 244 45.42 -21.95 15.80
CA LEU A 244 45.45 -20.50 16.08
C LEU A 244 46.08 -19.66 14.95
N TRP A 245 46.97 -20.24 14.14
CA TRP A 245 47.66 -19.56 13.03
C TRP A 245 46.77 -19.22 11.83
N ARG A 246 45.54 -19.77 11.69
CA ARG A 246 44.58 -19.29 10.69
C ARG A 246 43.81 -18.02 11.10
N ARG A 247 43.80 -17.64 12.39
CA ARG A 247 43.44 -16.26 12.79
C ARG A 247 44.52 -15.27 12.36
N LEU A 248 45.78 -15.72 12.25
CA LEU A 248 46.90 -14.91 11.76
C LEU A 248 47.03 -14.90 10.22
N LEU A 249 46.59 -15.96 9.52
CA LEU A 249 46.54 -15.93 8.04
C LEU A 249 45.34 -15.20 7.44
N ARG A 250 44.28 -14.92 8.24
CA ARG A 250 43.29 -13.89 7.86
C ARG A 250 43.84 -12.47 7.94
N LEU A 251 44.91 -12.25 8.71
CA LEU A 251 45.68 -11.00 8.71
C LEU A 251 46.78 -11.00 7.63
N GLY A 252 47.33 -12.16 7.27
CA GLY A 252 48.38 -12.28 6.25
C GLY A 252 47.90 -12.34 4.79
N ALA A 253 46.69 -12.83 4.52
CA ALA A 253 46.13 -12.83 3.16
C ALA A 253 45.58 -11.44 2.72
N LEU A 254 45.54 -10.47 3.63
CA LEU A 254 45.27 -9.07 3.31
C LEU A 254 46.50 -8.36 2.68
N ALA A 255 47.71 -8.93 2.77
CA ALA A 255 48.93 -8.26 2.29
C ALA A 255 49.28 -8.56 0.82
N ALA A 256 48.58 -9.49 0.16
CA ALA A 256 48.78 -9.82 -1.26
C ALA A 256 47.61 -9.38 -2.17
N VAL A 257 46.75 -8.49 -1.67
CA VAL A 257 45.84 -7.66 -2.50
C VAL A 257 46.20 -6.18 -2.32
N CYS A 258 47.46 -5.89 -2.04
CA CYS A 258 48.05 -4.55 -2.13
C CYS A 258 48.55 -4.22 -3.56
N ALA A 259 47.95 -4.86 -4.57
CA ALA A 259 48.06 -4.49 -5.98
C ALA A 259 46.65 -4.18 -6.50
N GLY A 260 46.04 -3.15 -5.93
CA GLY A 260 44.68 -2.71 -6.25
C GLY A 260 44.32 -1.42 -5.53
N ALA A 261 45.26 -0.49 -5.39
CA ALA A 261 45.04 0.84 -4.82
C ALA A 261 44.15 1.76 -5.71
N GLY A 262 43.22 1.17 -6.47
CA GLY A 262 42.31 1.86 -7.39
C GLY A 262 40.81 1.65 -7.11
N THR A 263 40.42 0.94 -6.04
CA THR A 263 39.00 0.55 -5.83
C THR A 263 38.27 1.29 -4.71
N LEU A 264 38.95 2.14 -3.93
CA LEU A 264 38.31 2.96 -2.89
C LEU A 264 37.66 4.23 -3.44
N ASP A 265 38.13 4.70 -4.60
CA ASP A 265 37.65 5.94 -5.18
C ASP A 265 36.27 5.74 -5.84
N ALA A 266 35.93 4.55 -6.33
CA ALA A 266 34.76 4.34 -7.18
C ALA A 266 33.41 4.09 -6.46
N GLN A 267 33.33 4.09 -5.13
CA GLN A 267 32.06 3.85 -4.43
C GLN A 267 31.14 5.08 -4.44
N HIS A 268 29.85 4.83 -4.61
CA HIS A 268 28.81 5.84 -4.44
C HIS A 268 28.68 6.25 -2.97
N MET A 269 28.44 7.54 -2.74
CA MET A 269 28.22 8.12 -1.41
C MET A 269 27.03 9.07 -1.45
N GLN A 270 26.26 9.11 -0.36
CA GLN A 270 25.26 10.17 -0.19
C GLN A 270 25.94 11.47 0.24
N MET A 271 25.65 12.54 -0.50
CA MET A 271 26.25 13.85 -0.27
C MET A 271 25.19 14.93 -0.19
N ARG A 272 25.47 15.93 0.65
CA ARG A 272 24.67 17.13 0.85
C ARG A 272 25.29 18.29 0.08
N ILE A 273 24.47 18.97 -0.73
CA ILE A 273 24.90 20.13 -1.51
C ILE A 273 24.07 21.34 -1.10
N ARG A 274 24.74 22.41 -0.65
CA ARG A 274 24.09 23.64 -0.20
C ARG A 274 24.15 24.71 -1.28
N GLY A 275 23.10 25.53 -1.38
CA GLY A 275 23.07 26.71 -2.25
C GLY A 275 23.01 26.44 -3.76
N VAL A 276 22.85 25.18 -4.17
CA VAL A 276 22.67 24.79 -5.57
C VAL A 276 21.22 24.35 -5.77
N PRO A 277 20.47 24.97 -6.71
CA PRO A 277 19.11 24.53 -7.02
C PRO A 277 19.08 23.07 -7.51
N VAL A 278 18.09 22.30 -7.07
CA VAL A 278 17.90 20.89 -7.45
C VAL A 278 17.87 20.70 -8.97
N ASP A 279 17.19 21.58 -9.70
CA ASP A 279 17.10 21.50 -11.15
C ASP A 279 18.44 21.73 -11.84
N SER A 280 19.33 22.53 -11.23
CA SER A 280 20.69 22.72 -11.75
C SER A 280 21.54 21.46 -11.61
N LEU A 281 21.33 20.66 -10.56
CA LEU A 281 21.98 19.37 -10.37
C LEU A 281 21.43 18.34 -11.37
N ARG A 282 20.10 18.22 -11.48
CA ARG A 282 19.43 17.29 -12.41
C ARG A 282 19.76 17.58 -13.87
N ALA A 283 19.77 18.85 -14.28
CA ALA A 283 20.14 19.26 -15.65
C ALA A 283 21.61 18.92 -16.02
N ARG A 284 22.42 18.52 -15.04
CA ARG A 284 23.81 18.07 -15.22
C ARG A 284 23.98 16.58 -14.93
N ASP A 285 22.90 15.79 -14.96
CA ASP A 285 22.91 14.33 -14.72
C ASP A 285 23.42 13.91 -13.32
N PHE A 286 23.32 14.76 -12.30
CA PHE A 286 23.56 14.30 -10.92
C PHE A 286 22.35 13.54 -10.40
N ASP A 287 22.58 12.43 -9.69
CA ASP A 287 21.54 11.62 -9.05
C ASP A 287 21.01 12.31 -7.79
N VAL A 288 20.06 13.24 -7.98
CA VAL A 288 19.37 13.94 -6.89
C VAL A 288 18.27 13.06 -6.32
N VAL A 289 18.39 12.72 -5.04
CA VAL A 289 17.55 11.72 -4.38
C VAL A 289 16.63 12.34 -3.33
N SER A 290 16.92 13.55 -2.87
CA SER A 290 16.05 14.31 -1.96
C SER A 290 16.38 15.80 -1.98
N SER A 291 15.47 16.60 -1.47
CA SER A 291 15.62 18.03 -1.22
C SER A 291 15.11 18.33 0.18
N VAL A 292 15.91 19.04 0.96
CA VAL A 292 15.60 19.42 2.35
C VAL A 292 15.82 20.94 2.44
N PRO A 293 15.09 21.68 3.29
CA PRO A 293 15.31 23.11 3.43
C PRO A 293 16.79 23.50 3.56
N GLY A 294 17.31 24.21 2.56
CA GLY A 294 18.69 24.70 2.50
C GLY A 294 19.71 23.78 1.81
N PHE A 295 19.37 22.55 1.41
CA PHE A 295 20.28 21.66 0.68
C PHE A 295 19.59 20.56 -0.15
N ALA A 296 20.24 20.15 -1.24
CA ALA A 296 19.91 18.94 -1.97
C ALA A 296 20.72 17.74 -1.42
N ILE A 297 20.17 16.54 -1.55
CA ILE A 297 20.89 15.29 -1.32
C ILE A 297 21.08 14.60 -2.66
N ILE A 298 22.32 14.22 -2.95
CA ILE A 298 22.67 13.42 -4.12
C ILE A 298 23.34 12.12 -3.72
N VAL A 299 23.37 11.16 -4.63
CA VAL A 299 24.28 10.02 -4.58
C VAL A 299 25.35 10.22 -5.65
N ALA A 300 26.63 10.13 -5.28
CA ALA A 300 27.74 10.44 -6.19
C ALA A 300 28.89 9.44 -6.06
N ASP A 301 29.38 8.96 -7.20
CA ASP A 301 30.64 8.21 -7.30
C ASP A 301 31.87 9.16 -7.34
N SER A 302 33.08 8.64 -7.59
CA SER A 302 34.27 9.49 -7.72
C SER A 302 34.21 10.48 -8.87
N ALA A 303 33.63 10.07 -10.01
CA ALA A 303 33.55 10.93 -11.18
C ALA A 303 32.62 12.12 -10.90
N ASP A 304 31.48 11.87 -10.28
CA ASP A 304 30.55 12.92 -9.86
C ASP A 304 31.16 13.84 -8.81
N ARG A 305 31.89 13.29 -7.82
CA ARG A 305 32.63 14.11 -6.84
C ARG A 305 33.67 15.01 -7.49
N ALA A 306 34.41 14.50 -8.48
CA ALA A 306 35.35 15.31 -9.25
C ALA A 306 34.63 16.40 -10.08
N ARG A 307 33.48 16.08 -10.67
CA ARG A 307 32.65 17.05 -11.41
C ARG A 307 32.11 18.16 -10.50
N LEU A 308 31.65 17.83 -9.29
CA LEU A 308 31.22 18.83 -8.29
C LEU A 308 32.36 19.79 -7.93
N ALA A 309 33.55 19.24 -7.69
CA ALA A 309 34.73 20.04 -7.38
C ALA A 309 35.12 20.97 -8.54
N GLN A 310 35.06 20.50 -9.79
CA GLN A 310 35.32 21.32 -10.98
C GLN A 310 34.30 22.44 -11.16
N LEU A 311 33.05 22.22 -10.76
CA LEU A 311 31.98 23.23 -10.79
C LEU A 311 32.07 24.22 -9.62
N GLY A 312 32.99 24.02 -8.67
CA GLY A 312 33.11 24.84 -7.47
C GLY A 312 31.97 24.63 -6.47
N TRP A 313 31.25 23.50 -6.54
CA TRP A 313 30.15 23.18 -5.64
C TRP A 313 30.66 22.40 -4.44
N SER A 314 30.43 22.94 -3.24
CA SER A 314 30.78 22.26 -1.99
C SER A 314 29.77 21.15 -1.70
N ALA A 315 30.26 19.94 -1.45
CA ALA A 315 29.46 18.78 -1.10
C ALA A 315 30.00 18.16 0.20
N GLU A 316 29.10 17.93 1.16
CA GLU A 316 29.41 17.32 2.46
C GLU A 316 28.91 15.87 2.47
N GLU A 317 29.76 14.90 2.79
CA GLU A 317 29.32 13.51 2.94
C GLU A 317 28.30 13.38 4.08
N ILE A 318 27.20 12.65 3.82
CA ILE A 318 26.22 12.33 4.85
C ILE A 318 26.67 11.05 5.56
N VAL A 319 27.34 11.25 6.70
CA VAL A 319 27.85 10.17 7.55
C VAL A 319 26.71 9.63 8.43
N THR A 320 26.16 8.46 8.08
CA THR A 320 25.12 7.81 8.89
C THR A 320 25.72 7.18 10.16
N ARG A 321 24.91 6.81 11.17
CA ARG A 321 25.41 6.13 12.40
C ARG A 321 26.13 4.79 12.09
N ALA A 322 25.93 4.24 10.90
CA ALA A 322 26.66 3.10 10.35
C ALA A 322 28.17 3.34 10.12
N ASP A 323 28.60 4.60 10.26
CA ASP A 323 29.90 5.07 9.82
C ASP A 323 30.88 5.30 10.97
N ILE A 324 30.36 5.41 12.20
CA ILE A 324 31.16 5.69 13.39
C ILE A 324 31.80 4.38 13.87
N GLY A 325 33.04 4.14 13.44
CA GLY A 325 33.86 2.95 13.76
C GLY A 325 34.60 2.32 12.57
N ARG A 326 34.50 2.89 11.38
CA ARG A 326 35.01 2.35 10.10
C ARG A 326 36.52 2.51 9.93
N ALA A 327 37.28 1.43 10.12
CA ALA A 327 38.71 1.39 9.77
C ALA A 327 39.09 0.30 8.76
N VAL A 328 38.14 -0.41 8.11
CA VAL A 328 38.48 -1.39 7.08
C VAL A 328 37.54 -1.33 5.85
N PRO A 329 38.03 -0.80 4.72
CA PRO A 329 37.41 -0.99 3.41
C PRO A 329 37.30 -2.48 3.05
N GLY A 330 36.12 -2.92 2.62
CA GLY A 330 35.86 -4.33 2.23
C GLY A 330 35.34 -5.26 3.34
N ALA A 331 35.10 -4.75 4.56
CA ALA A 331 34.41 -5.53 5.59
C ALA A 331 32.89 -5.40 5.44
N GLN A 332 32.23 -6.49 5.02
CA GLN A 332 30.78 -6.58 4.84
C GLN A 332 30.02 -6.40 6.17
N ARG A 333 28.94 -5.61 6.15
CA ARG A 333 27.95 -5.53 7.24
C ARG A 333 27.28 -6.90 7.42
N ALA A 334 27.30 -7.45 8.63
CA ALA A 334 26.33 -8.49 8.99
C ALA A 334 24.98 -7.81 9.23
N THR A 335 24.04 -7.96 8.30
CA THR A 335 22.66 -7.49 8.47
C THR A 335 21.83 -8.51 9.24
N SER A 336 20.74 -8.04 9.85
CA SER A 336 19.85 -8.78 10.71
C SER A 336 18.52 -9.07 10.06
N VAL A 337 17.90 -8.07 9.43
CA VAL A 337 16.63 -8.16 8.69
C VAL A 337 16.90 -8.25 7.19
N TYR A 338 17.69 -7.32 6.65
CA TYR A 338 17.99 -7.32 5.21
C TYR A 338 18.79 -8.54 4.81
N ARG A 339 18.41 -9.15 3.70
CA ARG A 339 19.00 -10.39 3.19
C ARG A 339 19.47 -10.20 1.76
N SER A 340 20.67 -10.66 1.45
CA SER A 340 21.16 -10.67 0.07
C SER A 340 20.37 -11.66 -0.79
N PHE A 341 20.53 -11.62 -2.11
CA PHE A 341 19.82 -12.56 -2.98
C PHE A 341 20.34 -13.99 -2.82
N ASP A 342 21.67 -14.15 -2.83
CA ASP A 342 22.35 -15.44 -2.98
C ASP A 342 22.66 -16.17 -1.67
N ASP A 343 22.46 -15.55 -0.51
CA ASP A 343 22.74 -16.21 0.78
C ASP A 343 21.93 -17.53 0.86
N PRO A 344 22.61 -18.69 0.99
CA PRO A 344 21.96 -20.00 0.87
C PRO A 344 21.09 -20.36 2.08
N VAL A 345 21.18 -19.59 3.16
CA VAL A 345 20.50 -19.87 4.44
C VAL A 345 19.34 -18.89 4.64
N ARG A 346 19.61 -17.59 4.49
CA ARG A 346 18.65 -16.53 4.81
C ARG A 346 18.35 -15.62 3.63
N GLY A 347 18.96 -15.85 2.46
CA GLY A 347 18.80 -15.01 1.28
C GLY A 347 17.38 -14.98 0.73
N VAL A 348 17.11 -14.08 -0.20
CA VAL A 348 15.78 -13.93 -0.82
C VAL A 348 15.33 -15.24 -1.46
N ARG A 349 16.20 -15.89 -2.25
CA ARG A 349 15.90 -17.18 -2.90
C ARG A 349 15.57 -18.25 -1.86
N ALA A 350 16.42 -18.41 -0.84
CA ALA A 350 16.20 -19.38 0.23
C ALA A 350 14.90 -19.13 1.01
N PHE A 351 14.54 -17.86 1.22
CA PHE A 351 13.27 -17.50 1.84
C PHE A 351 12.07 -17.94 1.00
N LEU A 352 12.05 -17.63 -0.30
CA LEU A 352 10.95 -18.02 -1.19
C LEU A 352 10.79 -19.54 -1.26
N ASP A 353 11.91 -20.26 -1.41
CA ASP A 353 11.92 -21.73 -1.40
C ASP A 353 11.36 -22.29 -0.09
N SER A 354 11.74 -21.69 1.05
CA SER A 354 11.25 -22.12 2.37
C SER A 354 9.76 -21.89 2.54
N ILE A 355 9.24 -20.73 2.07
CA ILE A 355 7.82 -20.38 2.16
C ILE A 355 6.99 -21.34 1.32
N ALA A 356 7.40 -21.61 0.08
CA ALA A 356 6.71 -22.54 -0.80
C ALA A 356 6.78 -23.99 -0.29
N THR A 357 7.96 -24.44 0.15
CA THR A 357 8.14 -25.80 0.72
C THR A 357 7.25 -26.02 1.93
N ALA A 358 7.11 -25.02 2.80
CA ALA A 358 6.28 -25.13 3.98
C ALA A 358 4.78 -24.92 3.74
N ASN A 359 4.40 -24.34 2.59
CA ASN A 359 3.01 -24.03 2.24
C ASN A 359 2.66 -24.47 0.80
N PRO A 360 2.88 -25.75 0.43
CA PRO A 360 2.86 -26.20 -0.96
C PRO A 360 1.49 -26.15 -1.64
N THR A 361 0.41 -25.90 -0.91
CA THR A 361 -0.95 -25.72 -1.43
C THR A 361 -1.37 -24.26 -1.57
N ARG A 362 -0.51 -23.31 -1.15
CA ARG A 362 -0.81 -21.87 -1.14
C ARG A 362 0.29 -21.01 -1.75
N ALA A 363 1.50 -21.54 -1.91
CA ALA A 363 2.67 -20.77 -2.34
C ALA A 363 3.45 -21.58 -3.37
N HIS A 364 3.66 -21.00 -4.55
CA HIS A 364 4.35 -21.63 -5.68
C HIS A 364 5.38 -20.65 -6.24
N VAL A 365 6.66 -21.04 -6.23
CA VAL A 365 7.73 -20.23 -6.82
C VAL A 365 7.78 -20.48 -8.31
N GLU A 366 7.88 -19.41 -9.09
CA GLU A 366 8.07 -19.44 -10.53
C GLU A 366 9.32 -18.65 -10.92
N ASP A 367 10.14 -19.25 -11.78
CA ASP A 367 11.26 -18.58 -12.44
C ASP A 367 10.76 -17.96 -13.73
N ILE A 368 10.67 -16.63 -13.76
CA ILE A 368 10.09 -15.87 -14.88
C ILE A 368 11.15 -15.47 -15.91
N GLY A 369 12.43 -15.71 -15.63
CA GLY A 369 13.52 -15.33 -16.50
C GLY A 369 14.87 -15.23 -15.79
N THR A 370 15.90 -14.84 -16.53
CA THR A 370 17.28 -14.83 -16.01
C THR A 370 17.93 -13.47 -16.23
N SER A 371 18.65 -12.99 -15.21
CA SER A 371 19.40 -11.73 -15.23
C SER A 371 20.68 -11.81 -16.07
N ILE A 372 21.35 -10.67 -16.24
CA ILE A 372 22.63 -10.55 -16.95
C ILE A 372 23.72 -11.51 -16.40
N GLU A 373 23.82 -11.68 -15.09
CA GLU A 373 24.82 -12.53 -14.43
C GLU A 373 24.30 -13.95 -14.11
N GLY A 374 23.13 -14.34 -14.65
CA GLY A 374 22.63 -15.70 -14.57
C GLY A 374 21.77 -16.02 -13.34
N ARG A 375 21.30 -15.01 -12.59
CA ARG A 375 20.38 -15.22 -11.46
C ARG A 375 18.94 -15.32 -11.95
N PRO A 376 18.12 -16.22 -11.38
CA PRO A 376 16.71 -16.30 -11.73
C PRO A 376 15.95 -15.08 -11.20
N LEU A 377 14.91 -14.68 -11.93
CA LEU A 377 13.89 -13.73 -11.47
C LEU A 377 12.75 -14.56 -10.89
N LEU A 378 12.55 -14.48 -9.57
CA LEU A 378 11.65 -15.39 -8.85
C LEU A 378 10.38 -14.67 -8.42
N ALA A 379 9.25 -15.03 -9.03
CA ALA A 379 7.92 -14.62 -8.60
C ALA A 379 7.30 -15.70 -7.69
N LEU A 380 6.49 -15.29 -6.72
CA LEU A 380 5.71 -16.20 -5.89
C LEU A 380 4.21 -16.04 -6.20
N LYS A 381 3.60 -17.12 -6.67
CA LYS A 381 2.15 -17.29 -6.74
C LYS A 381 1.60 -17.60 -5.37
N ILE A 382 0.59 -16.84 -4.94
CA ILE A 382 -0.12 -17.06 -3.68
C ILE A 382 -1.58 -17.43 -3.98
N GLY A 383 -2.03 -18.57 -3.47
CA GLY A 383 -3.36 -19.11 -3.70
C GLY A 383 -3.32 -20.43 -4.46
N ALA A 384 -4.23 -20.59 -5.42
CA ALA A 384 -4.22 -21.75 -6.31
C ALA A 384 -2.99 -21.71 -7.23
N ALA A 385 -2.48 -22.89 -7.61
CA ALA A 385 -1.31 -23.02 -8.47
C ALA A 385 -1.56 -22.61 -9.91
N ASP A 386 -2.82 -22.61 -10.35
CA ASP A 386 -3.25 -22.19 -11.67
C ASP A 386 -3.82 -20.77 -11.65
N ASP A 387 -3.87 -20.15 -12.83
CA ASP A 387 -4.69 -18.96 -13.06
C ASP A 387 -6.11 -19.37 -13.45
N SER A 388 -7.10 -18.56 -13.09
CA SER A 388 -8.49 -18.75 -13.50
C SER A 388 -9.11 -17.44 -13.95
N PRO A 389 -9.90 -17.42 -15.04
CA PRO A 389 -10.67 -16.23 -15.43
C PRO A 389 -11.60 -15.69 -14.34
N SER A 390 -12.00 -16.52 -13.37
CA SER A 390 -12.83 -16.10 -12.23
C SER A 390 -12.05 -15.44 -11.09
N ARG A 391 -10.71 -15.47 -11.13
CA ARG A 391 -9.79 -14.92 -10.13
C ARG A 391 -8.94 -13.85 -10.84
N PRO A 392 -9.20 -12.55 -10.63
CA PRO A 392 -8.41 -11.53 -11.30
C PRO A 392 -6.96 -11.57 -10.78
N ASN A 393 -6.02 -11.38 -11.72
CA ASN A 393 -4.59 -11.28 -11.45
C ASN A 393 -4.28 -9.96 -10.73
N VAL A 394 -3.40 -10.01 -9.73
CA VAL A 394 -2.85 -8.85 -9.04
C VAL A 394 -1.35 -9.05 -8.88
N LEU A 395 -0.56 -8.06 -9.29
CA LEU A 395 0.90 -8.16 -9.31
C LEU A 395 1.54 -7.14 -8.37
N PHE A 396 2.31 -7.61 -7.40
CA PHE A 396 3.21 -6.79 -6.60
C PHE A 396 4.65 -7.03 -7.03
N MET A 397 5.42 -5.96 -7.17
CA MET A 397 6.85 -6.02 -7.50
C MET A 397 7.64 -5.11 -6.60
N ALA A 398 8.93 -5.38 -6.46
CA ALA A 398 9.86 -4.53 -5.75
C ALA A 398 11.27 -4.58 -6.37
N THR A 399 12.07 -3.59 -6.01
CA THR A 399 13.54 -3.64 -6.21
C THR A 399 13.92 -3.70 -7.69
N TYR A 400 13.28 -2.83 -8.47
CA TYR A 400 13.81 -2.39 -9.77
C TYR A 400 15.17 -1.70 -9.57
N HIS A 401 15.26 -0.83 -8.57
CA HIS A 401 16.51 -0.21 -8.17
C HIS A 401 17.13 -1.00 -7.01
N ALA A 402 18.38 -1.40 -7.19
CA ALA A 402 19.05 -2.33 -6.30
C ALA A 402 19.28 -1.82 -4.87
N ARG A 403 19.48 -0.51 -4.71
CA ARG A 403 19.75 0.15 -3.41
C ARG A 403 18.54 0.25 -2.48
N GLU A 404 17.33 -0.05 -2.95
CA GLU A 404 16.05 0.16 -2.25
C GLU A 404 15.68 -1.06 -1.39
N TRP A 405 16.54 -1.41 -0.43
CA TRP A 405 16.40 -2.64 0.37
C TRP A 405 15.06 -2.78 1.10
N ALA A 406 14.48 -1.67 1.56
CA ALA A 406 13.19 -1.67 2.25
C ALA A 406 12.03 -2.06 1.31
N ALA A 407 12.12 -1.80 0.00
CA ALA A 407 11.13 -2.28 -0.97
C ALA A 407 11.16 -3.80 -1.09
N THR A 408 12.34 -4.43 -1.14
CA THR A 408 12.46 -5.90 -1.09
C THR A 408 11.76 -6.45 0.14
N GLU A 409 12.07 -5.90 1.32
CA GLU A 409 11.52 -6.38 2.58
C GLU A 409 10.00 -6.19 2.66
N MET A 410 9.46 -5.10 2.11
CA MET A 410 8.02 -4.88 1.97
C MET A 410 7.33 -6.03 1.21
N ALA A 411 7.89 -6.44 0.06
CA ALA A 411 7.37 -7.56 -0.72
C ALA A 411 7.47 -8.90 0.03
N LEU A 412 8.60 -9.17 0.69
CA LEU A 412 8.79 -10.41 1.47
C LEU A 412 7.82 -10.50 2.67
N ARG A 413 7.55 -9.38 3.34
CA ARG A 413 6.57 -9.31 4.43
C ARG A 413 5.15 -9.48 3.91
N LEU A 414 4.82 -8.95 2.73
CA LEU A 414 3.51 -9.17 2.11
C LEU A 414 3.31 -10.65 1.76
N ILE A 415 4.33 -11.31 1.20
CA ILE A 415 4.36 -12.76 0.99
C ILE A 415 4.06 -13.49 2.30
N LYS A 416 4.83 -13.19 3.36
CA LYS A 416 4.65 -13.81 4.67
C LYS A 416 3.24 -13.56 5.19
N HIS A 417 2.71 -12.34 5.08
CA HIS A 417 1.37 -12.02 5.53
C HIS A 417 0.30 -12.85 4.80
N LEU A 418 0.29 -12.85 3.47
CA LEU A 418 -0.77 -13.52 2.69
C LEU A 418 -0.70 -15.05 2.81
N VAL A 419 0.50 -15.63 2.86
CA VAL A 419 0.71 -17.08 2.94
C VAL A 419 0.53 -17.60 4.37
N VAL A 420 1.10 -16.89 5.35
CA VAL A 420 1.25 -17.39 6.72
C VAL A 420 0.14 -16.84 7.62
N ASN A 421 -0.20 -15.55 7.53
CA ASN A 421 -1.32 -14.97 8.27
C ASN A 421 -2.66 -15.38 7.66
N ARG A 422 -3.68 -15.50 8.51
CA ARG A 422 -5.05 -15.75 8.05
C ARG A 422 -6.11 -15.19 8.94
N SER A 423 -6.97 -14.50 8.24
CA SER A 423 -8.17 -13.86 8.67
C SER A 423 -9.20 -14.20 7.60
N GLU A 424 -10.47 -13.96 7.88
CA GLU A 424 -11.52 -14.10 6.89
C GLU A 424 -11.22 -13.28 5.62
N ARG A 425 -10.73 -12.03 5.78
CA ARG A 425 -10.35 -11.16 4.66
C ARG A 425 -9.19 -11.74 3.85
N THR A 426 -8.06 -12.08 4.50
CA THR A 426 -6.87 -12.62 3.82
C THR A 426 -7.18 -13.93 3.11
N ASP A 427 -7.93 -14.83 3.75
CA ASP A 427 -8.30 -16.11 3.14
C ASP A 427 -9.25 -15.94 1.96
N SER A 428 -10.21 -15.02 2.07
CA SER A 428 -11.09 -14.67 0.95
C SER A 428 -10.30 -14.10 -0.22
N LEU A 429 -9.35 -13.19 0.03
CA LEU A 429 -8.48 -12.63 -1.00
C LEU A 429 -7.69 -13.72 -1.70
N VAL A 430 -6.96 -14.55 -0.94
CA VAL A 430 -6.11 -15.62 -1.50
C VAL A 430 -6.93 -16.70 -2.21
N ALA A 431 -8.17 -16.95 -1.81
CA ALA A 431 -9.03 -17.93 -2.49
C ALA A 431 -9.64 -17.41 -3.80
N ASN A 432 -9.81 -16.09 -3.93
CA ASN A 432 -10.58 -15.47 -5.00
C ASN A 432 -9.76 -14.58 -5.93
N ARG A 433 -8.43 -14.58 -5.81
CA ARG A 433 -7.50 -13.77 -6.59
C ARG A 433 -6.30 -14.60 -7.00
N ASP A 434 -5.73 -14.22 -8.12
CA ASP A 434 -4.47 -14.76 -8.61
C ASP A 434 -3.37 -13.76 -8.24
N ILE A 435 -2.72 -14.00 -7.09
CA ILE A 435 -1.79 -13.02 -6.48
C ILE A 435 -0.35 -13.41 -6.82
N TRP A 436 0.36 -12.50 -7.47
CA TRP A 436 1.76 -12.64 -7.83
C TRP A 436 2.62 -11.61 -7.11
N ILE A 437 3.75 -12.04 -6.55
CA ILE A 437 4.71 -11.15 -5.91
C ILE A 437 6.12 -11.44 -6.44
N LEU A 438 6.76 -10.46 -7.08
CA LEU A 438 8.17 -10.48 -7.51
C LEU A 438 9.01 -9.59 -6.56
N PRO A 439 9.68 -10.14 -5.53
CA PRO A 439 10.36 -9.31 -4.53
C PRO A 439 11.62 -8.62 -5.04
N VAL A 440 12.26 -9.16 -6.08
CA VAL A 440 13.52 -8.63 -6.62
C VAL A 440 13.50 -8.68 -8.15
N ALA A 441 13.12 -7.57 -8.77
CA ALA A 441 13.19 -7.38 -10.22
C ALA A 441 14.64 -7.28 -10.75
N ASN A 442 15.58 -6.82 -9.91
CA ASN A 442 16.99 -6.63 -10.25
C ASN A 442 17.92 -7.49 -9.38
N PRO A 443 17.97 -8.82 -9.55
CA PRO A 443 18.71 -9.71 -8.64
C PRO A 443 20.23 -9.47 -8.66
N ASP A 444 20.81 -9.11 -9.80
CA ASP A 444 22.25 -8.84 -9.91
C ASP A 444 22.65 -7.54 -9.23
N GLY A 445 21.93 -6.46 -9.52
CA GLY A 445 22.15 -5.18 -8.86
C GLY A 445 21.93 -5.31 -7.36
N TYR A 446 20.84 -5.95 -6.94
CA TYR A 446 20.53 -6.14 -5.53
C TYR A 446 21.65 -6.92 -4.82
N GLN A 447 22.13 -8.04 -5.39
CA GLN A 447 23.27 -8.76 -4.83
C GLN A 447 24.54 -7.89 -4.77
N TYR A 448 24.79 -7.08 -5.79
CA TYR A 448 25.95 -6.19 -5.85
C TYR A 448 25.99 -5.18 -4.69
N THR A 449 24.82 -4.75 -4.19
CA THR A 449 24.74 -3.86 -3.03
C THR A 449 25.19 -4.48 -1.71
N PHE A 450 25.21 -5.81 -1.60
CA PHE A 450 25.75 -6.53 -0.44
C PHE A 450 27.23 -6.87 -0.60
N THR A 451 27.73 -6.92 -1.83
CA THR A 451 29.10 -7.40 -2.11
C THR A 451 30.09 -6.30 -2.45
N ALA A 452 29.64 -5.16 -2.97
CA ALA A 452 30.54 -4.15 -3.53
C ALA A 452 30.09 -2.70 -3.27
N ASP A 453 28.87 -2.32 -3.66
CA ASP A 453 28.42 -0.92 -3.65
C ASP A 453 26.97 -0.79 -3.18
N ARG A 454 26.80 -0.38 -1.91
CA ARG A 454 25.50 -0.27 -1.24
C ARG A 454 24.52 0.66 -1.94
N PHE A 455 25.01 1.69 -2.65
CA PHE A 455 24.15 2.70 -3.28
C PHE A 455 23.99 2.49 -4.79
N TRP A 456 24.45 1.34 -5.31
CA TRP A 456 24.21 0.94 -6.70
C TRP A 456 22.72 0.85 -7.02
N ARG A 457 22.28 1.53 -8.09
CA ARG A 457 20.87 1.59 -8.52
C ARG A 457 20.53 0.59 -9.63
N LYS A 458 21.32 0.61 -10.70
CA LYS A 458 21.04 -0.04 -12.01
C LYS A 458 21.16 -1.57 -11.97
N ASN A 459 20.91 -2.25 -13.10
CA ASN A 459 21.34 -3.66 -13.25
C ASN A 459 22.87 -3.77 -13.44
N ARG A 460 23.37 -4.93 -13.87
CA ARG A 460 24.83 -5.20 -14.03
C ARG A 460 25.31 -5.36 -15.46
N ARG A 461 24.55 -4.88 -16.47
CA ARG A 461 24.99 -4.89 -17.87
C ARG A 461 26.35 -4.21 -18.05
N ARG A 462 27.29 -4.85 -18.74
CA ARG A 462 28.51 -4.18 -19.23
C ARG A 462 28.21 -3.46 -20.56
N ASN A 463 28.24 -2.14 -20.54
CA ASN A 463 27.97 -1.32 -21.72
C ASN A 463 29.20 -1.26 -22.66
N SER A 464 28.99 -0.89 -23.92
CA SER A 464 30.05 -0.87 -24.95
C SER A 464 31.19 0.10 -24.63
N ASN A 465 30.90 1.19 -23.92
CA ASN A 465 31.87 2.20 -23.48
C ASN A 465 32.57 1.83 -22.16
N GLY A 466 32.31 0.64 -21.61
CA GLY A 466 32.92 0.15 -20.38
C GLY A 466 32.21 0.57 -19.09
N THR A 467 31.14 1.38 -19.14
CA THR A 467 30.29 1.63 -17.97
C THR A 467 29.43 0.40 -17.65
N PHE A 468 28.79 0.42 -16.49
CA PHE A 468 27.90 -0.66 -16.06
C PHE A 468 26.48 -0.17 -15.77
N GLY A 469 25.54 -1.06 -16.03
CA GLY A 469 24.14 -0.96 -15.66
C GLY A 469 23.28 -0.15 -16.63
N VAL A 470 22.01 -0.54 -16.66
CA VAL A 470 20.86 0.19 -17.20
C VAL A 470 19.85 0.37 -16.08
N ASP A 471 19.20 1.53 -16.02
CA ASP A 471 18.08 1.76 -15.13
C ASP A 471 16.87 0.99 -15.64
N LEU A 472 16.51 -0.09 -14.94
CA LEU A 472 15.42 -0.97 -15.32
C LEU A 472 14.08 -0.22 -15.39
N ASN A 473 13.86 0.76 -14.51
CA ASN A 473 12.63 1.54 -14.53
C ASN A 473 12.67 2.74 -15.50
N ARG A 474 13.58 2.69 -16.48
CA ARG A 474 13.63 3.57 -17.67
C ARG A 474 13.71 2.78 -18.98
N ASN A 475 13.58 1.45 -18.90
CA ASN A 475 13.79 0.53 -20.02
C ASN A 475 12.51 -0.14 -20.54
N HIS A 476 11.34 0.14 -19.97
CA HIS A 476 10.05 -0.31 -20.53
C HIS A 476 9.75 0.38 -21.86
N ALA A 477 8.98 -0.27 -22.73
CA ALA A 477 8.76 0.17 -24.10
C ALA A 477 7.96 1.48 -24.22
N PHE A 478 7.00 1.69 -23.31
CA PHE A 478 6.11 2.84 -23.39
C PHE A 478 6.87 4.16 -23.15
N LYS A 479 6.78 5.05 -24.15
CA LYS A 479 7.48 6.36 -24.17
C LYS A 479 8.97 6.26 -23.91
N TRP A 480 9.60 5.11 -24.18
CA TRP A 480 11.02 4.93 -23.99
C TRP A 480 11.80 6.01 -24.73
N GLY A 481 12.61 6.76 -23.99
CA GLY A 481 13.44 7.82 -24.55
C GLY A 481 12.69 8.90 -25.31
N LEU A 482 11.44 9.18 -24.92
CA LEU A 482 10.60 10.27 -25.44
C LEU A 482 11.36 11.60 -25.56
N ASP A 483 12.11 11.93 -24.52
CA ASP A 483 13.02 13.07 -24.43
C ASP A 483 14.19 12.73 -23.48
N ASN A 484 14.95 13.73 -23.04
CA ASN A 484 16.03 13.57 -22.05
C ASN A 484 15.64 14.06 -20.66
N VAL A 485 14.33 14.03 -20.33
CA VAL A 485 13.80 14.37 -19.01
C VAL A 485 13.46 13.09 -18.27
N GLY A 486 13.93 12.97 -17.03
CA GLY A 486 13.67 11.79 -16.19
C GLY A 486 14.47 10.54 -16.57
N SER A 487 15.04 10.46 -17.76
CA SER A 487 15.92 9.38 -18.23
C SER A 487 17.06 9.94 -19.08
N SER A 488 18.15 9.21 -19.26
CA SER A 488 19.33 9.67 -20.00
C SER A 488 19.79 8.68 -21.07
N PRO A 489 20.28 9.13 -22.25
CA PRO A 489 20.95 8.27 -23.22
C PRO A 489 22.43 8.04 -22.88
N ASN A 490 22.97 8.72 -21.86
CA ASN A 490 24.36 8.59 -21.45
C ASN A 490 24.55 7.31 -20.60
N PRO A 491 25.36 6.33 -21.01
CA PRO A 491 25.56 5.08 -20.25
C PRO A 491 26.23 5.26 -18.89
N ALA A 492 26.81 6.43 -18.60
CA ALA A 492 27.34 6.76 -17.28
C ALA A 492 26.26 7.27 -16.30
N SER A 493 25.11 7.71 -16.80
CA SER A 493 24.02 8.24 -15.95
C SER A 493 23.37 7.13 -15.10
N GLU A 494 22.94 7.48 -13.89
CA GLU A 494 22.16 6.61 -13.01
C GLU A 494 20.75 6.33 -13.53
N VAL A 495 20.24 7.19 -14.42
CA VAL A 495 18.95 7.02 -15.12
C VAL A 495 19.16 6.63 -16.59
N TYR A 496 20.26 5.95 -16.91
CA TYR A 496 20.54 5.46 -18.26
C TYR A 496 19.45 4.49 -18.72
N ARG A 497 18.75 4.85 -19.81
CA ARG A 497 17.57 4.13 -20.31
C ARG A 497 17.87 2.85 -21.09
N GLY A 498 19.13 2.53 -21.33
CA GLY A 498 19.54 1.41 -22.18
C GLY A 498 19.75 1.79 -23.64
N SER A 499 20.09 0.81 -24.48
CA SER A 499 20.37 1.02 -25.91
C SER A 499 19.12 0.98 -26.80
N ALA A 500 18.04 0.40 -26.29
CA ALA A 500 16.73 0.24 -26.92
C ALA A 500 15.69 -0.01 -25.81
N PRO A 501 14.38 0.19 -26.07
CA PRO A 501 13.35 -0.32 -25.17
C PRO A 501 13.53 -1.83 -24.99
N GLU A 502 13.33 -2.30 -23.77
CA GLU A 502 13.46 -3.70 -23.35
C GLU A 502 14.82 -4.34 -23.74
N SER A 503 15.89 -3.55 -23.77
CA SER A 503 17.25 -4.06 -23.98
C SER A 503 17.70 -5.01 -22.87
N GLU A 504 17.12 -4.89 -21.68
CA GLU A 504 17.49 -5.69 -20.51
C GLU A 504 16.70 -7.00 -20.43
N PRO A 505 17.37 -8.14 -20.18
CA PRO A 505 16.68 -9.43 -20.02
C PRO A 505 15.72 -9.43 -18.84
N GLU A 506 16.02 -8.69 -17.77
CA GLU A 506 15.13 -8.52 -16.63
C GLU A 506 13.80 -7.88 -17.05
N ILE A 507 13.84 -6.84 -17.88
CA ILE A 507 12.62 -6.18 -18.37
C ILE A 507 11.85 -7.07 -19.32
N ARG A 508 12.51 -7.73 -20.28
CA ARG A 508 11.81 -8.68 -21.17
C ARG A 508 11.10 -9.80 -20.41
N ALA A 509 11.72 -10.31 -19.35
CA ALA A 509 11.10 -11.31 -18.47
C ALA A 509 9.86 -10.74 -17.77
N ILE A 510 9.95 -9.52 -17.23
CA ILE A 510 8.82 -8.87 -16.55
C ILE A 510 7.69 -8.55 -17.53
N SER A 511 8.00 -8.02 -18.73
CA SER A 511 7.00 -7.73 -19.77
C SER A 511 6.28 -9.00 -20.18
N ALA A 512 7.02 -10.07 -20.51
CA ALA A 512 6.44 -11.35 -20.87
C ALA A 512 5.60 -11.97 -19.75
N PHE A 513 6.04 -11.83 -18.49
CA PHE A 513 5.30 -12.31 -17.33
C PHE A 513 4.00 -11.53 -17.11
N HIS A 514 4.04 -10.20 -17.23
CA HIS A 514 2.84 -9.36 -17.17
C HIS A 514 1.85 -9.72 -18.28
N GLU A 515 2.30 -9.96 -19.50
CA GLU A 515 1.44 -10.39 -20.62
C GLU A 515 0.85 -11.79 -20.40
N ALA A 516 1.61 -12.72 -19.82
CA ALA A 516 1.15 -14.06 -19.51
C ALA A 516 0.12 -14.09 -18.35
N HIS A 517 0.27 -13.17 -17.40
CA HIS A 517 -0.55 -13.05 -16.20
C HIS A 517 -1.12 -11.63 -16.04
N PRO A 518 -1.96 -11.16 -16.99
CA PRO A 518 -2.35 -9.75 -17.10
C PRO A 518 -3.04 -9.24 -15.84
N PRO A 519 -2.38 -8.39 -15.04
CA PRO A 519 -2.91 -7.96 -13.76
C PRO A 519 -3.98 -6.88 -13.95
N VAL A 520 -5.07 -6.99 -13.20
CA VAL A 520 -6.08 -5.93 -13.12
C VAL A 520 -5.53 -4.72 -12.34
N LEU A 521 -4.80 -5.00 -11.27
CA LEU A 521 -4.03 -4.00 -10.52
C LEU A 521 -2.59 -4.46 -10.32
N SER A 522 -1.68 -3.50 -10.31
CA SER A 522 -0.29 -3.77 -9.96
C SER A 522 0.33 -2.68 -9.09
N VAL A 523 1.31 -3.09 -8.28
CA VAL A 523 2.06 -2.19 -7.39
C VAL A 523 3.55 -2.46 -7.57
N SER A 524 4.33 -1.42 -7.90
CA SER A 524 5.79 -1.46 -7.92
C SER A 524 6.34 -0.68 -6.72
N TYR A 525 6.81 -1.36 -5.69
CA TYR A 525 7.40 -0.73 -4.51
C TYR A 525 8.79 -0.18 -4.80
N HIS A 526 8.98 1.08 -4.46
CA HIS A 526 10.23 1.82 -4.52
C HIS A 526 10.53 2.50 -3.19
N THR A 527 11.77 2.92 -2.98
CA THR A 527 12.09 3.86 -1.90
C THR A 527 12.89 5.04 -2.44
N PHE A 528 12.78 6.24 -1.88
CA PHE A 528 11.95 6.67 -0.76
C PHE A 528 11.23 7.97 -1.13
N THR A 529 10.20 8.38 -0.38
CA THR A 529 9.73 9.78 -0.15
C THR A 529 8.42 9.84 0.65
N GLY A 530 7.69 8.72 0.78
CA GLY A 530 6.35 8.70 1.36
C GLY A 530 5.30 9.20 0.35
N LEU A 531 5.20 8.54 -0.81
CA LEU A 531 4.27 8.87 -1.89
C LEU A 531 3.54 7.61 -2.36
N ILE A 532 2.34 7.78 -2.92
CA ILE A 532 1.67 6.78 -3.75
C ILE A 532 1.49 7.39 -5.14
N LEU A 533 2.39 7.04 -6.05
CA LEU A 533 2.35 7.57 -7.41
C LEU A 533 1.48 6.71 -8.31
N TYR A 534 0.84 7.33 -9.29
CA TYR A 534 0.06 6.67 -10.34
C TYR A 534 0.26 7.36 -11.70
N PRO A 535 -0.13 6.76 -12.83
CA PRO A 535 0.04 7.36 -14.14
C PRO A 535 -0.70 8.70 -14.31
N PRO A 536 -0.26 9.57 -15.24
CA PRO A 536 0.98 9.44 -15.99
C PRO A 536 2.20 9.97 -15.22
N GLY A 537 3.35 9.35 -15.46
CA GLY A 537 4.67 9.88 -15.11
C GLY A 537 5.27 10.76 -16.22
N HIS A 538 5.05 10.40 -17.48
CA HIS A 538 5.73 11.05 -18.62
C HIS A 538 5.19 12.41 -19.06
N GLU A 539 3.94 12.75 -18.71
CA GLU A 539 3.26 13.94 -19.22
C GLU A 539 2.87 14.88 -18.08
N PHE A 540 3.64 15.97 -17.94
CA PHE A 540 3.48 16.94 -16.86
C PHE A 540 2.10 17.63 -16.91
N GLY A 541 1.41 17.73 -15.78
CA GLY A 541 0.07 18.35 -15.65
C GLY A 541 -1.12 17.49 -16.08
N LYS A 542 -0.89 16.27 -16.59
CA LYS A 542 -1.96 15.39 -17.05
C LYS A 542 -2.49 14.51 -15.91
N LEU A 543 -3.81 14.36 -15.84
CA LEU A 543 -4.44 13.41 -14.92
C LEU A 543 -4.83 12.13 -15.69
N PRO A 544 -4.73 10.94 -15.07
CA PRO A 544 -5.14 9.69 -15.69
C PRO A 544 -6.63 9.72 -16.02
N ASP A 545 -7.08 8.91 -16.98
CA ASP A 545 -8.49 8.80 -17.34
C ASP A 545 -9.31 8.13 -16.22
N ASP A 546 -8.70 7.17 -15.53
CA ASP A 546 -9.29 6.41 -14.43
C ASP A 546 -9.05 7.05 -13.04
N LEU A 547 -8.90 8.38 -12.97
CA LEU A 547 -8.58 9.09 -11.71
C LEU A 547 -9.51 8.75 -10.55
N GLY A 548 -10.79 8.50 -10.78
CA GLY A 548 -11.74 8.10 -9.72
C GLY A 548 -11.35 6.79 -9.04
N ILE A 549 -10.72 5.87 -9.76
CA ILE A 549 -10.18 4.61 -9.22
C ILE A 549 -8.88 4.90 -8.47
N PHE A 550 -7.95 5.64 -9.08
CA PHE A 550 -6.67 6.00 -8.45
C PHE A 550 -6.87 6.76 -7.13
N ARG A 551 -7.76 7.76 -7.11
CA ARG A 551 -8.11 8.54 -5.90
C ARG A 551 -8.78 7.69 -4.83
N ALA A 552 -9.63 6.74 -5.21
CA ALA A 552 -10.25 5.84 -4.23
C ALA A 552 -9.21 4.98 -3.53
N LEU A 553 -8.25 4.43 -4.28
CA LEU A 553 -7.24 3.49 -3.77
C LEU A 553 -6.05 4.15 -3.10
N ALA A 554 -5.49 5.22 -3.67
CA ALA A 554 -4.37 5.96 -3.09
C ALA A 554 -4.81 6.95 -2.01
N GLY A 555 -6.06 7.41 -2.08
CA GLY A 555 -6.65 8.37 -1.15
C GLY A 555 -6.40 9.82 -1.54
N THR A 556 -6.44 10.67 -0.53
CA THR A 556 -6.06 12.08 -0.56
C THR A 556 -5.19 12.38 0.67
N ASP A 557 -4.54 13.53 0.76
CA ASP A 557 -3.75 13.86 1.96
C ASP A 557 -4.59 13.93 3.26
N VAL A 558 -5.91 14.18 3.14
CA VAL A 558 -6.82 14.18 4.29
C VAL A 558 -7.36 12.77 4.63
N GLN A 559 -7.49 11.91 3.61
CA GLN A 559 -7.92 10.52 3.72
C GLN A 559 -6.95 9.60 2.97
N PRO A 560 -5.70 9.47 3.44
CA PRO A 560 -4.64 8.76 2.73
C PRO A 560 -4.78 7.25 2.89
N ALA A 561 -4.34 6.49 1.89
CA ALA A 561 -4.32 5.04 1.98
C ALA A 561 -3.22 4.50 2.91
N VAL A 562 -2.16 5.29 3.13
CA VAL A 562 -1.02 4.95 3.98
C VAL A 562 -0.75 6.10 4.94
N ARG A 563 -0.78 5.79 6.24
CA ARG A 563 -0.29 6.67 7.31
C ARG A 563 1.20 6.40 7.49
N ASP A 564 1.98 7.42 7.81
CA ASP A 564 3.41 7.27 8.09
C ASP A 564 3.64 7.45 9.58
N ARG A 565 3.75 6.33 10.30
CA ARG A 565 3.98 6.30 11.75
C ARG A 565 5.46 6.17 12.09
N LEU A 566 6.36 6.23 11.10
CA LEU A 566 7.78 6.20 11.38
C LEU A 566 8.21 7.48 12.10
N PRO A 567 9.01 7.37 13.18
CA PRO A 567 9.49 8.54 13.88
C PRO A 567 10.18 9.54 12.95
N GLY A 568 9.85 10.82 13.12
CA GLY A 568 10.48 11.95 12.45
C GLY A 568 10.33 12.00 10.92
N SER A 569 9.48 11.18 10.31
CA SER A 569 9.08 11.35 8.92
C SER A 569 8.62 12.78 8.64
N ASN A 570 8.96 13.31 7.47
CA ASN A 570 8.60 14.68 7.07
C ASN A 570 7.08 14.85 6.83
N ARG A 571 6.36 13.74 6.78
CA ARG A 571 4.91 13.62 6.57
C ARG A 571 4.38 12.56 7.53
N ASP A 572 3.11 12.69 7.91
CA ASP A 572 2.36 11.71 8.69
C ASP A 572 1.53 10.75 7.81
N HIS A 573 1.70 10.84 6.48
CA HIS A 573 1.03 10.02 5.48
C HIS A 573 1.79 10.02 4.16
N TYR A 574 1.37 9.14 3.24
CA TYR A 574 1.90 9.16 1.88
C TYR A 574 1.03 10.06 1.00
N HIS A 575 1.67 11.00 0.30
CA HIS A 575 0.98 11.91 -0.61
C HIS A 575 0.62 11.17 -1.92
N PRO A 576 -0.66 11.14 -2.32
CA PRO A 576 -1.09 10.49 -3.56
C PRO A 576 -1.07 11.47 -4.74
N ALA A 577 -0.34 11.15 -5.81
CA ALA A 577 -0.25 12.03 -6.97
C ALA A 577 0.08 11.29 -8.28
N PRO A 578 -0.19 11.90 -9.46
CA PRO A 578 0.42 11.44 -10.69
C PRO A 578 1.95 11.42 -10.59
N GLY A 579 2.62 10.49 -11.28
CA GLY A 579 4.08 10.32 -11.24
C GLY A 579 4.85 11.61 -11.58
N TRP A 580 4.32 12.43 -12.50
CA TRP A 580 4.96 13.68 -12.89
C TRP A 580 5.05 14.72 -11.76
N ASN A 581 4.23 14.60 -10.70
CA ASN A 581 4.25 15.49 -9.54
C ASN A 581 5.53 15.30 -8.70
N LEU A 582 6.16 14.13 -8.78
CA LEU A 582 7.51 13.92 -8.28
C LEU A 582 8.53 14.52 -9.26
N TYR A 583 8.54 14.02 -10.49
CA TYR A 583 9.18 14.63 -11.68
C TYR A 583 8.79 13.82 -12.93
N PRO A 584 8.80 14.40 -14.15
CA PRO A 584 8.53 13.63 -15.35
C PRO A 584 9.49 12.45 -15.54
N THR A 585 8.96 11.29 -15.86
CA THR A 585 9.72 10.05 -16.13
C THR A 585 9.24 9.38 -17.41
N ASN A 586 10.11 8.65 -18.10
CA ASN A 586 9.72 7.89 -19.29
C ASN A 586 10.38 6.51 -19.32
N GLY A 587 9.74 5.54 -20.00
CA GLY A 587 10.17 4.14 -20.02
C GLY A 587 10.02 3.41 -18.68
N GLU A 588 9.05 3.78 -17.85
CA GLU A 588 8.83 3.21 -16.51
C GLU A 588 7.60 2.28 -16.49
N TYR A 589 7.56 1.35 -15.52
CA TYR A 589 6.59 0.24 -15.48
C TYR A 589 5.13 0.70 -15.35
N THR A 590 4.85 1.67 -14.48
CA THR A 590 3.49 2.02 -14.08
C THR A 590 2.72 2.66 -15.24
N ASP A 591 3.36 3.55 -15.99
CA ASP A 591 2.88 4.12 -17.24
C ASP A 591 2.72 3.05 -18.32
N TRP A 592 3.69 2.15 -18.48
CA TRP A 592 3.62 1.06 -19.45
C TRP A 592 2.45 0.11 -19.18
N ALA A 593 2.33 -0.37 -17.94
CA ALA A 593 1.26 -1.26 -17.49
C ALA A 593 -0.13 -0.64 -17.67
N TYR A 594 -0.27 0.66 -17.38
CA TYR A 594 -1.55 1.35 -17.57
C TYR A 594 -1.86 1.63 -19.03
N ALA A 595 -0.91 2.21 -19.78
CA ALA A 595 -1.16 2.69 -21.13
C ALA A 595 -1.21 1.58 -22.19
N GLU A 596 -0.40 0.52 -22.04
CA GLU A 596 -0.33 -0.57 -23.04
C GLU A 596 -1.17 -1.78 -22.64
N HIS A 597 -1.37 -2.03 -21.34
CA HIS A 597 -2.05 -3.24 -20.85
C HIS A 597 -3.33 -2.98 -20.04
N GLY A 598 -3.62 -1.72 -19.72
CA GLY A 598 -4.82 -1.34 -18.97
C GLY A 598 -4.83 -1.79 -17.50
N SER A 599 -3.67 -2.04 -16.91
CA SER A 599 -3.55 -2.34 -15.49
C SER A 599 -3.64 -1.05 -14.66
N ILE A 600 -4.45 -1.04 -13.61
CA ILE A 600 -4.42 0.06 -12.63
C ILE A 600 -3.14 -0.10 -11.80
N ALA A 601 -2.11 0.66 -12.16
CA ALA A 601 -0.77 0.51 -11.62
C ALA A 601 -0.39 1.65 -10.66
N PHE A 602 0.31 1.31 -9.58
CA PHE A 602 0.81 2.26 -8.59
C PHE A 602 2.31 2.08 -8.36
N THR A 603 2.99 3.18 -8.05
CA THR A 603 4.37 3.23 -7.57
C THR A 603 4.42 3.86 -6.18
N PRO A 604 4.32 3.09 -5.09
CA PRO A 604 4.60 3.61 -3.77
C PRO A 604 6.09 3.88 -3.61
N GLU A 605 6.44 5.13 -3.27
CA GLU A 605 7.76 5.53 -2.79
C GLU A 605 7.72 5.47 -1.27
N LEU A 606 8.22 4.37 -0.68
CA LEU A 606 8.14 4.13 0.76
C LEU A 606 8.81 5.26 1.58
N SER A 607 8.45 5.37 2.85
CA SER A 607 8.97 6.45 3.71
C SER A 607 10.50 6.43 3.79
N SER A 608 11.07 7.63 3.84
CA SER A 608 12.49 7.80 4.13
C SER A 608 12.84 7.60 5.60
N GLY A 609 11.85 7.74 6.51
CA GLY A 609 12.02 7.75 7.97
C GLY A 609 13.04 8.76 8.51
N PHE A 610 13.16 8.86 9.84
CA PHE A 610 14.10 9.79 10.46
C PHE A 610 14.48 9.46 11.93
N GLU A 611 15.67 9.85 12.39
CA GLU A 611 16.05 9.81 13.82
C GLU A 611 16.95 10.98 14.19
N PHE A 612 16.64 11.76 15.24
CA PHE A 612 17.55 12.79 15.79
C PHE A 612 18.21 13.66 14.71
N GLU A 613 17.42 14.26 13.82
CA GLU A 613 17.91 15.07 12.67
C GLU A 613 18.56 14.29 11.52
N ARG A 614 18.41 12.95 11.48
CA ARG A 614 19.03 12.08 10.46
C ARG A 614 18.00 11.43 9.57
N PHE A 615 18.12 11.73 8.29
CA PHE A 615 17.43 11.09 7.20
C PHE A 615 18.00 9.70 6.91
N TYR A 616 17.18 8.66 6.82
CA TYR A 616 17.70 7.33 6.45
C TYR A 616 17.80 7.14 4.94
N GLY A 617 16.78 7.57 4.21
CA GLY A 617 16.73 7.43 2.75
C GLY A 617 16.95 5.98 2.30
N PHE A 618 17.93 5.76 1.42
CA PHE A 618 18.27 4.40 0.98
C PHE A 618 18.93 3.55 2.06
N ASP A 619 19.60 4.11 3.07
CA ASP A 619 20.15 3.35 4.20
C ASP A 619 19.14 3.24 5.34
N PHE A 620 17.89 2.89 4.99
CA PHE A 620 16.83 2.63 5.96
C PHE A 620 17.31 1.60 7.00
N PRO A 621 17.10 1.84 8.31
CA PRO A 621 17.70 1.04 9.37
C PRO A 621 17.40 -0.46 9.22
N ASP A 622 18.43 -1.27 9.42
CA ASP A 622 18.31 -2.72 9.56
C ASP A 622 17.74 -3.06 10.95
N ASP A 623 16.49 -2.65 11.17
CA ASP A 623 15.78 -2.73 12.44
C ASP A 623 14.37 -3.30 12.23
N GLU A 624 14.08 -4.39 12.94
CA GLU A 624 12.82 -5.12 12.80
C GLU A 624 11.60 -4.25 13.16
N SER A 625 11.71 -3.43 14.22
CA SER A 625 10.58 -2.61 14.66
C SER A 625 10.21 -1.55 13.63
N ARG A 626 11.21 -0.89 13.04
CA ARG A 626 11.00 0.14 12.01
C ARG A 626 10.46 -0.48 10.72
N LEU A 627 11.01 -1.61 10.28
CA LEU A 627 10.54 -2.30 9.08
C LEU A 627 9.13 -2.91 9.27
N ALA A 628 8.78 -3.34 10.48
CA ALA A 628 7.43 -3.75 10.83
C ALA A 628 6.44 -2.58 10.78
N THR A 629 6.77 -1.43 11.36
CA THR A 629 5.94 -0.22 11.26
C THR A 629 5.73 0.18 9.80
N LEU A 630 6.81 0.24 9.01
CA LEU A 630 6.73 0.54 7.58
C LEU A 630 5.79 -0.40 6.83
N PHE A 631 5.87 -1.71 7.14
CA PHE A 631 4.99 -2.72 6.56
C PHE A 631 3.53 -2.57 6.99
N ASP A 632 3.29 -2.39 8.29
CA ASP A 632 1.94 -2.26 8.85
C ASP A 632 1.22 -1.02 8.33
N ASP A 633 1.97 0.06 8.09
CA ASP A 633 1.48 1.30 7.49
C ASP A 633 1.01 1.10 6.03
N ASN A 634 1.73 0.27 5.26
CA ASN A 634 1.45 0.01 3.84
C ASN A 634 0.48 -1.15 3.60
N LEU A 635 0.28 -2.03 4.59
CA LEU A 635 -0.55 -3.23 4.46
C LEU A 635 -2.02 -2.91 4.11
N PRO A 636 -2.71 -1.93 4.72
CA PRO A 636 -4.09 -1.58 4.36
C PRO A 636 -4.26 -1.27 2.87
N PHE A 637 -3.36 -0.47 2.29
CA PHE A 637 -3.34 -0.16 0.87
C PHE A 637 -3.18 -1.42 0.01
N ALA A 638 -2.23 -2.31 0.34
CA ALA A 638 -2.02 -3.56 -0.40
C ALA A 638 -3.27 -4.48 -0.38
N LEU A 639 -3.96 -4.56 0.76
CA LEU A 639 -5.20 -5.33 0.88
C LEU A 639 -6.37 -4.69 0.10
N ASP A 640 -6.47 -3.37 0.10
CA ASP A 640 -7.49 -2.65 -0.66
C ASP A 640 -7.29 -2.77 -2.18
N VAL A 641 -6.04 -2.78 -2.65
CA VAL A 641 -5.69 -3.11 -4.04
C VAL A 641 -6.17 -4.52 -4.41
N LEU A 642 -5.91 -5.52 -3.56
CA LEU A 642 -6.37 -6.89 -3.77
C LEU A 642 -7.91 -7.01 -3.81
N ASP A 643 -8.60 -6.28 -2.93
CA ASP A 643 -10.06 -6.25 -2.88
C ASP A 643 -10.65 -5.66 -4.17
N ALA A 644 -10.10 -4.53 -4.63
CA ALA A 644 -10.54 -3.80 -5.81
C ALA A 644 -10.40 -4.58 -7.13
N ALA A 645 -9.50 -5.58 -7.19
CA ALA A 645 -9.20 -6.32 -8.42
C ALA A 645 -10.39 -7.04 -9.07
N ARG A 646 -11.48 -7.27 -8.34
CA ARG A 646 -12.69 -7.84 -8.95
C ARG A 646 -13.44 -6.83 -9.82
N ASP A 647 -13.50 -5.57 -9.39
CA ASP A 647 -14.23 -4.51 -10.09
C ASP A 647 -13.71 -3.14 -9.59
N PRO A 648 -12.65 -2.60 -10.20
CA PRO A 648 -12.07 -1.32 -9.78
C PRO A 648 -13.08 -0.16 -9.80
N LEU A 649 -14.07 -0.19 -10.71
CA LEU A 649 -15.12 0.84 -10.78
C LEU A 649 -16.09 0.82 -9.59
N LYS A 650 -16.11 -0.26 -8.80
CA LYS A 650 -16.95 -0.39 -7.61
C LYS A 650 -16.14 -0.43 -6.32
N ALA A 651 -14.84 -0.16 -6.39
CA ALA A 651 -13.99 -0.22 -5.21
C ALA A 651 -14.44 0.80 -4.15
N ARG A 652 -14.37 0.35 -2.89
CA ARG A 652 -14.57 1.18 -1.69
C ARG A 652 -13.50 0.78 -0.67
N PRO A 653 -12.26 1.25 -0.86
CA PRO A 653 -11.12 0.91 -0.01
C PRO A 653 -11.41 1.26 1.46
N LEU A 654 -11.04 0.36 2.37
CA LEU A 654 -11.26 0.57 3.79
C LEU A 654 -10.29 1.61 4.37
N ALA A 655 -9.08 1.70 3.83
CA ALA A 655 -8.05 2.63 4.29
C ALA A 655 -8.45 4.10 4.04
N THR A 656 -9.00 4.38 2.86
CA THR A 656 -9.37 5.75 2.47
C THR A 656 -10.82 6.09 2.80
N GLY A 657 -11.72 5.09 2.74
CA GLY A 657 -13.17 5.31 2.82
C GLY A 657 -13.76 6.00 1.59
N ILE A 658 -12.97 6.23 0.53
CA ILE A 658 -13.37 6.93 -0.69
C ILE A 658 -13.87 5.90 -1.71
N ALA A 659 -15.11 6.04 -2.19
CA ALA A 659 -15.64 5.18 -3.25
C ALA A 659 -15.12 5.61 -4.63
N SER A 660 -14.87 4.64 -5.52
CA SER A 660 -14.52 4.94 -6.91
C SER A 660 -15.63 5.72 -7.61
N GLU A 661 -15.24 6.88 -8.15
CA GLU A 661 -16.16 7.76 -8.84
C GLU A 661 -16.35 7.31 -10.31
N ARG A 662 -17.51 6.72 -10.60
CA ARG A 662 -17.85 6.23 -11.95
C ARG A 662 -18.26 7.34 -12.92
N ILE A 663 -18.98 8.33 -12.40
CA ILE A 663 -19.42 9.53 -13.12
C ILE A 663 -18.96 10.70 -12.27
N GLY A 664 -18.07 11.51 -12.85
CA GLY A 664 -17.37 12.56 -12.13
C GLY A 664 -17.22 13.82 -12.97
N ILE A 665 -17.14 14.96 -12.29
CA ILE A 665 -16.74 16.23 -12.88
C ILE A 665 -15.32 16.54 -12.40
N GLU A 666 -14.42 16.81 -13.35
CA GLU A 666 -13.04 17.22 -13.05
C GLU A 666 -12.92 18.73 -13.05
N SER A 667 -13.61 19.38 -13.98
CA SER A 667 -13.55 20.82 -14.17
C SER A 667 -14.76 21.30 -14.95
N VAL A 668 -15.14 22.56 -14.74
CA VAL A 668 -16.19 23.24 -15.52
C VAL A 668 -15.62 24.32 -16.43
N SER A 669 -14.31 24.53 -16.41
CA SER A 669 -13.61 25.58 -17.16
C SER A 669 -12.09 25.48 -17.01
N PRO A 670 -11.24 25.85 -18.00
CA PRO A 670 -11.60 26.54 -19.25
C PRO A 670 -12.53 25.71 -20.13
N VAL A 671 -12.52 24.40 -19.93
CA VAL A 671 -13.43 23.45 -20.58
C VAL A 671 -14.09 22.58 -19.54
N VAL A 672 -15.34 22.20 -19.80
CA VAL A 672 -16.04 21.21 -18.98
C VAL A 672 -15.37 19.86 -19.23
N ARG A 673 -14.86 19.24 -18.17
CA ARG A 673 -14.24 17.91 -18.19
C ARG A 673 -15.03 16.99 -17.28
N VAL A 674 -15.55 15.93 -17.86
CA VAL A 674 -16.30 14.91 -17.12
C VAL A 674 -15.74 13.53 -17.44
N ARG A 675 -15.81 12.65 -16.44
CA ARG A 675 -15.46 11.23 -16.58
C ARG A 675 -16.72 10.40 -16.57
N VAL A 676 -16.81 9.47 -17.51
CA VAL A 676 -17.90 8.51 -17.60
C VAL A 676 -17.37 7.12 -17.88
N PRO A 677 -18.12 6.05 -17.56
CA PRO A 677 -17.71 4.68 -17.87
C PRO A 677 -17.50 4.50 -19.37
N LEU A 678 -16.37 3.91 -19.76
CA LEU A 678 -15.98 3.70 -21.16
C LEU A 678 -17.02 2.88 -21.92
N ALA A 679 -17.55 1.83 -21.29
CA ALA A 679 -18.57 0.95 -21.86
C ALA A 679 -19.91 1.66 -22.17
N ASP A 680 -20.17 2.80 -21.54
CA ASP A 680 -21.41 3.54 -21.69
C ASP A 680 -21.24 4.88 -22.41
N ILE A 681 -20.05 5.19 -22.93
CA ILE A 681 -19.75 6.49 -23.58
C ILE A 681 -20.74 6.84 -24.70
N ARG A 682 -21.17 5.85 -25.51
CA ARG A 682 -22.14 6.05 -26.60
C ARG A 682 -23.58 6.26 -26.11
N LYS A 683 -23.83 5.96 -24.84
CA LYS A 683 -25.10 6.15 -24.14
C LYS A 683 -25.04 7.35 -23.19
N THR A 684 -23.92 8.07 -23.17
CA THR A 684 -23.75 9.25 -22.34
C THR A 684 -24.36 10.45 -23.04
N PHE A 685 -25.31 11.08 -22.38
CA PHE A 685 -25.88 12.36 -22.80
C PHE A 685 -25.54 13.41 -21.76
N VAL A 686 -24.89 14.48 -22.20
CA VAL A 686 -24.68 15.66 -21.36
C VAL A 686 -25.65 16.74 -21.77
N LYS A 687 -26.46 17.17 -20.81
CA LYS A 687 -27.39 18.29 -20.98
C LYS A 687 -26.86 19.47 -20.18
N SER A 688 -26.73 20.60 -20.86
CA SER A 688 -26.55 21.89 -20.21
C SER A 688 -27.50 22.92 -20.85
N PRO A 689 -28.04 23.87 -20.09
CA PRO A 689 -28.90 24.92 -20.64
C PRO A 689 -28.26 25.71 -21.80
N ALA A 690 -26.93 25.76 -21.85
CA ALA A 690 -26.15 26.43 -22.88
C ALA A 690 -25.76 25.54 -24.09
N SER A 691 -26.31 24.32 -24.23
CA SER A 691 -25.95 23.37 -25.29
C SER A 691 -24.43 23.19 -25.46
N VAL A 692 -23.71 22.91 -24.36
CA VAL A 692 -22.25 22.68 -24.39
C VAL A 692 -21.99 21.26 -24.92
N PRO A 693 -21.56 21.07 -26.18
CA PRO A 693 -21.27 19.73 -26.68
C PRO A 693 -19.99 19.22 -26.02
N LEU A 694 -20.01 17.95 -25.59
CA LEU A 694 -18.82 17.24 -25.17
C LEU A 694 -18.40 16.24 -26.23
N ALA A 695 -17.10 16.13 -26.44
CA ALA A 695 -16.48 15.10 -27.26
C ALA A 695 -15.52 14.28 -26.41
N PRO A 696 -15.23 13.01 -26.77
CA PRO A 696 -14.13 12.29 -26.17
C PRO A 696 -12.85 13.10 -26.27
N ASP A 697 -12.13 13.22 -25.16
CA ASP A 697 -10.83 13.90 -25.16
C ASP A 697 -9.87 13.10 -26.05
N PRO A 698 -9.29 13.71 -27.11
CA PRO A 698 -8.37 13.02 -28.01
C PRO A 698 -7.05 12.63 -27.33
N SER A 699 -6.76 13.14 -26.12
CA SER A 699 -5.60 12.74 -25.31
C SER A 699 -5.87 11.53 -24.38
N SER A 700 -7.09 10.98 -24.44
CA SER A 700 -7.60 9.87 -23.61
C SER A 700 -7.36 8.50 -24.27
N ASP A 701 -6.08 8.19 -24.54
CA ASP A 701 -5.68 6.99 -25.29
C ASP A 701 -5.44 5.76 -24.39
N ALA A 702 -5.34 5.95 -23.07
CA ALA A 702 -5.02 4.91 -22.07
C ALA A 702 -6.22 4.51 -21.18
N ALA A 703 -7.43 4.95 -21.53
CA ALA A 703 -8.65 4.71 -20.76
C ALA A 703 -9.03 3.22 -20.69
N VAL A 704 -9.08 2.66 -19.47
CA VAL A 704 -9.46 1.25 -19.25
C VAL A 704 -10.92 1.14 -18.84
N TYR A 705 -11.34 1.91 -17.84
CA TYR A 705 -12.66 1.80 -17.23
C TYR A 705 -13.53 3.02 -17.48
N THR A 706 -12.92 4.20 -17.50
CA THR A 706 -13.57 5.49 -17.69
C THR A 706 -12.88 6.27 -18.79
N ARG A 707 -13.63 7.13 -19.44
CA ARG A 707 -13.14 8.01 -20.50
C ARG A 707 -13.50 9.45 -20.18
N ARG A 708 -12.53 10.35 -20.41
CA ARG A 708 -12.78 11.78 -20.29
C ARG A 708 -13.53 12.29 -21.51
N LEU A 709 -14.58 13.07 -21.25
CA LEU A 709 -15.26 13.90 -22.23
C LEU A 709 -14.96 15.37 -21.92
N VAL A 710 -14.66 16.14 -22.95
CA VAL A 710 -14.26 17.56 -22.86
C VAL A 710 -15.15 18.44 -23.74
N SER A 711 -15.47 19.64 -23.28
CA SER A 711 -16.25 20.59 -24.08
C SER A 711 -15.44 21.16 -25.25
N THR A 712 -16.12 21.41 -26.38
CA THR A 712 -15.50 22.05 -27.55
C THR A 712 -15.57 23.58 -27.51
N VAL A 713 -16.20 24.15 -26.49
CA VAL A 713 -16.34 25.60 -26.27
C VAL A 713 -16.00 25.94 -24.82
N ILE A 714 -15.39 27.11 -24.62
CA ILE A 714 -15.11 27.71 -23.31
C ILE A 714 -16.37 28.48 -22.90
N ALA A 715 -17.31 27.80 -22.25
CA ALA A 715 -18.52 28.40 -21.70
C ALA A 715 -18.97 27.57 -20.50
N ARG A 716 -19.05 28.20 -19.33
CA ARG A 716 -19.45 27.54 -18.09
C ARG A 716 -20.99 27.50 -18.01
N PRO A 717 -21.62 26.32 -18.00
CA PRO A 717 -23.08 26.24 -17.86
C PRO A 717 -23.49 26.37 -16.38
N ALA A 718 -24.66 26.93 -16.09
CA ALA A 718 -25.17 26.98 -14.70
C ALA A 718 -25.42 25.59 -14.08
N GLU A 719 -25.66 24.58 -14.93
CA GLU A 719 -25.93 23.19 -14.54
C GLU A 719 -25.34 22.25 -15.59
N VAL A 720 -24.76 21.13 -15.14
CA VAL A 720 -24.35 19.99 -15.97
C VAL A 720 -25.09 18.75 -15.53
N ARG A 721 -25.89 18.15 -16.41
CA ARG A 721 -26.47 16.81 -16.20
C ARG A 721 -25.77 15.80 -17.09
N ILE A 722 -25.31 14.72 -16.48
CA ILE A 722 -24.64 13.61 -17.15
C ILE A 722 -25.50 12.37 -16.98
N ASP A 723 -26.20 11.99 -18.05
CA ASP A 723 -27.00 10.77 -18.09
C ASP A 723 -26.15 9.66 -18.73
N VAL A 724 -25.97 8.52 -18.04
CA VAL A 724 -25.24 7.35 -18.52
C VAL A 724 -26.18 6.13 -18.44
N GLY A 725 -26.81 5.81 -19.58
CA GLY A 725 -27.84 4.77 -19.61
C GLY A 725 -29.07 5.17 -18.76
N ALA A 726 -29.38 4.39 -17.71
CA ALA A 726 -30.48 4.69 -16.78
C ALA A 726 -30.05 5.49 -15.55
N ALA A 727 -28.74 5.66 -15.33
CA ALA A 727 -28.21 6.48 -14.25
C ALA A 727 -28.01 7.93 -14.75
N GLY A 728 -28.17 8.91 -13.87
CA GLY A 728 -27.86 10.31 -14.19
C GLY A 728 -27.27 11.01 -12.99
N VAL A 729 -26.37 11.96 -13.20
CA VAL A 729 -25.82 12.81 -12.13
C VAL A 729 -25.98 14.26 -12.54
N ARG A 730 -26.48 15.08 -11.63
CA ARG A 730 -26.59 16.52 -11.81
C ARG A 730 -25.53 17.22 -10.98
N TYR A 731 -24.87 18.20 -11.60
CA TYR A 731 -23.96 19.14 -10.98
C TYR A 731 -24.51 20.56 -11.15
N ASP A 732 -24.82 21.21 -10.04
CA ASP A 732 -25.22 22.62 -9.99
C ASP A 732 -24.00 23.46 -9.67
N ILE A 733 -23.74 24.52 -10.46
CA ILE A 733 -22.68 25.48 -10.14
C ILE A 733 -23.25 26.50 -9.15
N LEU A 734 -22.73 26.50 -7.93
CA LEU A 734 -23.29 27.27 -6.82
C LEU A 734 -22.55 28.58 -6.55
N SER A 735 -21.23 28.61 -6.78
CA SER A 735 -20.42 29.82 -6.71
C SER A 735 -19.15 29.62 -7.52
N ALA A 736 -18.62 30.70 -8.08
CA ALA A 736 -17.36 30.66 -8.79
C ALA A 736 -16.64 32.02 -8.77
N THR A 737 -15.32 32.00 -8.94
CA THR A 737 -14.52 33.22 -9.03
C THR A 737 -13.33 33.13 -10.01
N GLY A 738 -13.08 34.22 -10.73
CA GLY A 738 -11.90 34.43 -11.60
C GLY A 738 -12.11 34.14 -13.10
N ALA A 739 -13.16 33.40 -13.43
CA ALA A 739 -13.46 32.94 -14.78
C ALA A 739 -14.14 34.01 -15.64
N GLU A 740 -15.18 34.64 -15.16
CA GLU A 740 -16.02 35.53 -15.98
C GLU A 740 -16.18 36.89 -15.29
N ARG A 741 -16.37 37.96 -16.06
CA ARG A 741 -16.51 39.33 -15.51
C ARG A 741 -17.68 39.46 -14.55
N GLY A 742 -18.66 38.55 -14.66
CA GLY A 742 -19.82 38.46 -13.80
C GLY A 742 -19.65 37.51 -12.61
N ASP A 743 -18.49 36.89 -12.43
CA ASP A 743 -18.23 36.00 -11.28
C ASP A 743 -18.39 36.74 -9.95
N GLU A 744 -18.92 36.03 -8.97
CA GLU A 744 -19.04 36.55 -7.61
C GLU A 744 -17.63 36.83 -7.04
N PRO A 745 -17.41 38.02 -6.46
CA PRO A 745 -16.14 38.34 -5.86
C PRO A 745 -15.97 37.53 -4.56
N TRP A 746 -14.95 36.69 -4.51
CA TRP A 746 -14.52 36.06 -3.26
C TRP A 746 -13.72 37.05 -2.42
N LEU A 747 -13.82 36.94 -1.10
CA LEU A 747 -13.05 37.77 -0.19
C LEU A 747 -11.59 37.30 -0.21
N ALA A 748 -10.72 38.15 -0.74
CA ALA A 748 -9.29 37.89 -0.87
C ALA A 748 -8.49 38.60 0.23
N SER A 749 -7.60 37.87 0.89
CA SER A 749 -6.57 38.42 1.78
C SER A 749 -5.21 37.87 1.34
N GLY A 750 -4.29 38.75 0.93
CA GLY A 750 -2.98 38.33 0.40
C GLY A 750 -3.00 37.74 -1.02
N PHE A 751 -4.19 37.52 -1.61
CA PHE A 751 -4.35 37.17 -3.01
C PHE A 751 -4.53 38.42 -3.88
N LEU A 752 -3.92 38.41 -5.06
CA LEU A 752 -4.02 39.44 -6.09
C LEU A 752 -4.53 38.81 -7.39
N LYS A 753 -5.14 39.63 -8.25
CA LYS A 753 -5.46 39.21 -9.61
C LYS A 753 -4.21 39.26 -10.49
N SER A 754 -3.96 38.18 -11.23
CA SER A 754 -2.88 38.02 -12.18
C SER A 754 -3.45 37.89 -13.60
N PRO A 755 -2.81 38.51 -14.61
CA PRO A 755 -3.19 38.31 -16.00
C PRO A 755 -2.76 36.94 -16.54
N LEU A 756 -1.81 36.25 -15.88
CA LEU A 756 -1.32 34.92 -16.26
C LEU A 756 -2.35 33.86 -15.88
N ARG A 757 -3.20 33.50 -16.85
CA ARG A 757 -4.34 32.58 -16.69
C ARG A 757 -4.46 31.66 -17.90
N ILE A 758 -5.08 30.52 -17.70
CA ILE A 758 -5.57 29.57 -18.70
C ILE A 758 -7.06 29.78 -18.96
N ALA A 759 -7.84 30.07 -17.91
CA ALA A 759 -9.28 30.25 -18.01
C ALA A 759 -9.70 31.67 -17.61
N GLY A 760 -10.64 32.23 -18.36
CA GLY A 760 -11.40 33.39 -17.92
C GLY A 760 -10.76 34.77 -18.02
N ASP A 761 -11.06 35.65 -17.07
CA ASP A 761 -10.60 37.06 -17.04
C ASP A 761 -9.30 37.27 -16.25
N SER A 762 -9.05 36.50 -15.18
CA SER A 762 -7.84 36.61 -14.35
C SER A 762 -7.62 35.39 -13.44
N ALA A 763 -6.35 35.03 -13.21
CA ALA A 763 -5.97 34.08 -12.16
C ALA A 763 -5.91 34.78 -10.81
N TRP A 764 -6.19 34.08 -9.71
CA TRP A 764 -5.79 34.52 -8.39
C TRP A 764 -4.35 34.08 -8.12
N THR A 765 -3.52 34.96 -7.59
CA THR A 765 -2.14 34.62 -7.22
C THR A 765 -1.78 35.08 -5.83
N SER A 766 -1.00 34.29 -5.10
CA SER A 766 -0.52 34.63 -3.76
C SER A 766 0.70 33.85 -3.36
N GLY A 767 1.60 34.45 -2.59
CA GLY A 767 2.57 33.67 -1.80
C GLY A 767 1.84 33.00 -0.63
N ASN A 768 1.42 33.82 0.33
CA ASN A 768 0.57 33.42 1.45
C ASN A 768 -0.72 34.24 1.42
N GLY A 769 -1.86 33.58 1.59
CA GLY A 769 -3.14 34.28 1.54
C GLY A 769 -4.33 33.36 1.68
N LYS A 770 -5.52 33.98 1.70
CA LYS A 770 -6.81 33.32 1.80
C LYS A 770 -7.76 33.83 0.73
N LEU A 771 -8.49 32.91 0.10
CA LEU A 771 -9.66 33.21 -0.73
C LEU A 771 -10.87 32.56 -0.09
N ARG A 772 -11.84 33.37 0.31
CA ARG A 772 -13.08 32.91 0.97
C ARG A 772 -14.28 33.15 0.07
N SER A 773 -15.09 32.11 -0.12
CA SER A 773 -16.34 32.18 -0.87
C SER A 773 -17.37 33.06 -0.17
N PRO A 774 -18.39 33.55 -0.90
CA PRO A 774 -19.63 34.00 -0.27
C PRO A 774 -20.33 32.82 0.45
N ALA A 775 -21.37 33.13 1.22
CA ALA A 775 -22.22 32.13 1.85
C ALA A 775 -23.03 31.37 0.79
N ILE A 776 -22.84 30.06 0.72
CA ILE A 776 -23.44 29.20 -0.31
C ILE A 776 -24.57 28.41 0.29
N ALA A 777 -25.81 28.69 -0.10
CA ALA A 777 -26.96 27.88 0.28
C ALA A 777 -26.94 26.58 -0.54
N VAL A 778 -26.69 25.45 0.11
CA VAL A 778 -26.69 24.12 -0.52
C VAL A 778 -28.12 23.59 -0.57
N PRO A 779 -28.71 23.36 -1.75
CA PRO A 779 -30.04 22.77 -1.84
C PRO A 779 -30.10 21.40 -1.15
N ALA A 780 -31.24 21.09 -0.52
CA ALA A 780 -31.43 19.82 0.21
C ALA A 780 -31.33 18.56 -0.68
N GLY A 781 -31.48 18.70 -2.00
CA GLY A 781 -31.33 17.60 -2.97
C GLY A 781 -29.91 17.40 -3.51
N LEU A 782 -28.91 18.15 -2.99
CA LEU A 782 -27.50 17.97 -3.33
C LEU A 782 -26.76 17.34 -2.15
N ASP A 783 -26.19 16.16 -2.35
CA ASP A 783 -25.64 15.32 -1.28
C ASP A 783 -24.22 15.75 -0.88
N SER A 784 -23.49 16.35 -1.82
CA SER A 784 -22.11 16.78 -1.64
C SER A 784 -21.80 18.06 -2.42
N LEU A 785 -20.78 18.77 -1.97
CA LEU A 785 -20.12 19.83 -2.72
C LEU A 785 -18.75 19.35 -3.19
N SER A 786 -18.30 19.85 -4.34
CA SER A 786 -16.93 19.70 -4.82
C SER A 786 -16.37 21.09 -5.13
N VAL A 787 -15.18 21.38 -4.61
CA VAL A 787 -14.41 22.58 -4.94
C VAL A 787 -13.47 22.20 -6.08
N LEU A 788 -13.70 22.74 -7.27
CA LEU A 788 -12.92 22.50 -8.49
C LEU A 788 -12.09 23.74 -8.79
N PHE A 789 -10.82 23.57 -9.14
CA PHE A 789 -10.01 24.69 -9.60
C PHE A 789 -8.82 24.23 -10.44
N TRP A 790 -8.29 25.15 -11.25
CA TRP A 790 -7.01 24.94 -11.93
C TRP A 790 -5.92 25.58 -11.10
N THR A 791 -4.93 24.79 -10.73
CA THR A 791 -3.84 25.30 -9.93
C THR A 791 -2.50 25.11 -10.61
N ARG A 792 -1.61 26.08 -10.38
CA ARG A 792 -0.19 26.04 -10.72
C ARG A 792 0.58 26.61 -9.55
N TYR A 793 1.72 26.01 -9.21
CA TYR A 793 2.61 26.53 -8.18
C TYR A 793 4.02 25.95 -8.34
N LEU A 794 5.01 26.72 -7.94
CA LEU A 794 6.40 26.29 -7.90
C LEU A 794 6.71 25.77 -6.49
N GLY A 795 7.01 24.49 -6.41
CA GLY A 795 7.28 23.80 -5.16
C GLY A 795 8.48 22.88 -5.25
N ASP A 796 8.64 22.06 -4.21
CA ASP A 796 9.61 20.98 -4.19
C ASP A 796 8.85 19.66 -3.99
N PRO A 797 9.14 18.59 -4.77
CA PRO A 797 8.34 17.38 -4.73
C PRO A 797 8.57 16.57 -3.43
N PHE A 798 9.65 16.89 -2.70
CA PHE A 798 10.01 16.27 -1.43
C PHE A 798 9.47 17.03 -0.22
N SER A 799 8.80 18.16 -0.45
CA SER A 799 8.23 19.05 0.56
C SER A 799 6.69 19.00 0.54
N LEU A 800 6.07 19.32 1.68
CA LEU A 800 4.63 19.68 1.73
C LEU A 800 4.42 21.18 1.54
N LEU A 801 5.47 21.96 1.29
CA LEU A 801 5.38 23.38 0.99
C LEU A 801 5.92 23.66 -0.43
N PRO A 802 5.23 24.53 -1.18
CA PRO A 802 3.99 25.21 -0.81
C PRO A 802 2.79 24.24 -0.77
N ARG A 803 1.79 24.55 0.08
CA ARG A 803 0.51 23.83 0.10
C ARG A 803 -0.69 24.76 0.07
N GLY A 804 -1.76 24.25 -0.53
CA GLY A 804 -3.09 24.81 -0.50
C GLY A 804 -3.96 23.99 0.45
N GLU A 805 -4.60 24.66 1.41
CA GLU A 805 -5.55 24.03 2.33
C GLU A 805 -6.97 24.50 1.98
N ILE A 806 -7.87 23.56 1.76
CA ILE A 806 -9.28 23.84 1.46
C ILE A 806 -10.08 23.55 2.72
N HIS A 807 -10.63 24.59 3.32
CA HIS A 807 -11.47 24.49 4.49
C HIS A 807 -12.92 24.80 4.17
N TYR A 808 -13.83 24.24 4.95
CA TYR A 808 -15.24 24.61 4.91
C TYR A 808 -15.82 24.84 6.30
N SER A 809 -16.89 25.64 6.34
CA SER A 809 -17.65 25.95 7.55
C SER A 809 -19.14 25.84 7.25
N VAL A 810 -19.89 25.26 8.20
CA VAL A 810 -21.36 25.14 8.15
C VAL A 810 -22.07 26.03 9.19
N ASP A 811 -21.30 26.80 9.93
CA ASP A 811 -21.74 27.63 11.07
C ASP A 811 -21.31 29.09 10.91
N ASN A 812 -21.29 29.55 9.65
CA ASN A 812 -20.96 30.93 9.27
C ASN A 812 -19.54 31.38 9.69
N GLY A 813 -18.58 30.45 9.66
CA GLY A 813 -17.17 30.72 9.89
C GLY A 813 -16.73 30.66 11.35
N ASN A 814 -17.61 30.21 12.26
CA ASN A 814 -17.26 30.01 13.68
C ASN A 814 -16.31 28.83 13.85
N SER A 815 -16.50 27.75 13.08
CA SER A 815 -15.59 26.61 12.99
C SER A 815 -15.26 26.27 11.54
N TRP A 816 -14.05 25.76 11.33
CA TRP A 816 -13.53 25.39 10.01
C TRP A 816 -13.02 23.95 10.03
N THR A 817 -13.40 23.17 9.03
CA THR A 817 -12.96 21.78 8.83
C THR A 817 -12.14 21.67 7.55
N LEU A 818 -10.99 20.99 7.61
CA LEU A 818 -10.16 20.72 6.43
C LEU A 818 -10.86 19.68 5.53
N ALA A 819 -11.09 20.04 4.27
CA ALA A 819 -11.69 19.19 3.23
C ALA A 819 -10.67 18.68 2.21
N GLY A 820 -9.53 19.35 2.06
CA GLY A 820 -8.51 18.92 1.11
C GLY A 820 -7.19 19.65 1.29
N LEU A 821 -6.12 18.98 0.86
CA LEU A 821 -4.77 19.52 0.75
C LEU A 821 -4.32 19.37 -0.70
N VAL A 822 -3.57 20.34 -1.20
CA VAL A 822 -2.83 20.25 -2.46
C VAL A 822 -1.39 20.63 -2.18
N ALA A 823 -0.44 19.75 -2.49
CA ALA A 823 0.99 19.94 -2.26
C ALA A 823 1.82 19.24 -3.36
N GLY A 824 3.12 19.54 -3.46
CA GLY A 824 4.06 18.92 -4.42
C GLY A 824 4.73 19.91 -5.36
N VAL A 825 4.80 19.59 -6.66
CA VAL A 825 5.24 20.52 -7.72
C VAL A 825 4.25 20.52 -8.86
N ALA A 826 3.86 21.72 -9.30
CA ALA A 826 3.04 21.86 -10.49
C ALA A 826 3.33 23.17 -11.22
N GLU A 827 4.43 23.18 -11.97
CA GLU A 827 4.84 24.32 -12.78
C GLU A 827 3.92 24.59 -13.98
N THR A 828 2.93 23.73 -14.22
CA THR A 828 1.86 23.89 -15.19
C THR A 828 0.52 23.87 -14.48
N TYR A 829 -0.49 24.43 -15.13
CA TYR A 829 -1.85 24.37 -14.62
C TYR A 829 -2.45 22.98 -14.81
N TYR A 830 -3.05 22.45 -13.76
CA TYR A 830 -3.76 21.18 -13.75
C TYR A 830 -5.00 21.30 -12.85
N PRO A 831 -6.07 20.54 -13.14
CA PRO A 831 -7.29 20.62 -12.36
C PRO A 831 -7.13 19.87 -11.04
N GLU A 832 -7.66 20.45 -9.97
CA GLU A 832 -7.72 19.88 -8.65
C GLU A 832 -9.14 19.88 -8.10
N ARG A 833 -9.40 18.95 -7.15
CA ARG A 833 -10.73 18.77 -6.59
C ARG A 833 -10.71 18.26 -5.15
N ALA A 834 -11.42 18.96 -4.26
CA ALA A 834 -11.79 18.48 -2.94
C ALA A 834 -13.31 18.28 -2.81
N ASP A 835 -13.72 17.21 -2.12
CA ASP A 835 -15.13 16.83 -1.93
C ASP A 835 -15.57 17.04 -0.47
N ILE A 836 -16.75 17.61 -0.28
CA ILE A 836 -17.37 17.90 1.02
C ILE A 836 -18.73 17.21 1.06
N VAL A 837 -18.94 16.32 2.02
CA VAL A 837 -20.18 15.54 2.18
C VAL A 837 -21.00 15.99 3.38
N GLY A 838 -22.29 15.63 3.42
CA GLY A 838 -23.14 15.89 4.60
C GLY A 838 -23.52 17.36 4.78
N VAL A 839 -23.55 18.12 3.68
CA VAL A 839 -23.84 19.56 3.63
C VAL A 839 -25.18 19.89 2.99
N ALA A 840 -25.97 18.87 2.62
CA ALA A 840 -27.31 19.03 2.07
C ALA A 840 -28.18 19.92 2.97
N GLY A 841 -28.80 20.96 2.38
CA GLY A 841 -29.69 21.90 3.09
C GLY A 841 -28.98 22.88 4.02
N LYS A 842 -27.64 22.90 4.06
CA LYS A 842 -26.86 23.82 4.91
C LYS A 842 -26.39 25.03 4.12
N THR A 843 -26.04 26.09 4.83
CA THR A 843 -25.25 27.20 4.27
C THR A 843 -23.77 26.93 4.54
N VAL A 844 -22.95 26.97 3.50
CA VAL A 844 -21.52 26.62 3.57
C VAL A 844 -20.66 27.82 3.17
N LEU A 845 -19.57 28.04 3.89
CA LEU A 845 -18.44 28.85 3.45
C LEU A 845 -17.28 27.93 3.07
N VAL A 846 -16.55 28.28 2.03
CA VAL A 846 -15.31 27.60 1.61
C VAL A 846 -14.17 28.60 1.64
N GLU A 847 -13.01 28.18 2.16
CA GLU A 847 -11.80 28.99 2.20
C GLU A 847 -10.62 28.19 1.66
N PHE A 848 -9.97 28.72 0.62
CA PHE A 848 -8.66 28.24 0.19
C PHE A 848 -7.58 29.07 0.90
N THR A 849 -6.65 28.41 1.59
CA THR A 849 -5.48 29.04 2.22
C THR A 849 -4.21 28.61 1.51
N ALA A 850 -3.52 29.56 0.87
CA ALA A 850 -2.19 29.39 0.31
C ALA A 850 -1.12 29.55 1.40
N LEU A 851 -0.24 28.56 1.53
CA LEU A 851 0.89 28.56 2.45
C LEU A 851 2.22 28.34 1.70
N PHE A 852 3.26 29.11 2.06
CA PHE A 852 4.53 29.19 1.35
C PHE A 852 5.74 29.36 2.29
N GLY A 853 6.85 28.69 1.96
CA GLY A 853 8.01 28.46 2.83
C GLY A 853 9.24 29.37 2.66
N SER A 854 9.10 30.60 2.13
CA SER A 854 10.09 31.74 2.18
C SER A 854 11.01 32.08 0.99
N THR A 855 11.06 31.36 -0.14
CA THR A 855 11.96 31.75 -1.28
C THR A 855 11.26 31.81 -2.66
N LEU A 856 10.75 33.00 -3.04
CA LEU A 856 10.21 33.44 -4.37
C LEU A 856 8.97 32.67 -4.95
N PRO A 857 8.06 33.33 -5.71
CA PRO A 857 6.59 33.25 -5.57
C PRO A 857 5.93 32.24 -6.56
N SER A 858 4.64 31.86 -6.55
CA SER A 858 3.40 32.12 -5.79
C SER A 858 2.39 31.06 -6.25
N TRP A 859 1.34 30.74 -5.51
CA TRP A 859 0.19 30.00 -6.04
C TRP A 859 -0.45 30.76 -7.20
N TRP A 860 -0.96 30.02 -8.18
CA TRP A 860 -1.94 30.51 -9.15
C TRP A 860 -3.15 29.60 -9.11
N LEU A 861 -4.31 30.19 -8.89
CA LEU A 861 -5.60 29.54 -8.90
C LEU A 861 -6.44 30.20 -9.99
N ASP A 862 -6.56 29.49 -11.10
CA ASP A 862 -7.51 29.80 -12.15
C ASP A 862 -8.83 29.15 -11.85
N GLU A 863 -9.89 29.93 -12.02
CA GLU A 863 -11.27 29.55 -11.78
C GLU A 863 -11.48 28.62 -10.58
N ILE A 864 -11.91 29.19 -9.47
CA ILE A 864 -12.36 28.38 -8.34
C ILE A 864 -13.87 28.28 -8.43
N THR A 865 -14.38 27.06 -8.60
CA THR A 865 -15.81 26.79 -8.76
C THR A 865 -16.28 25.75 -7.75
N ILE A 866 -17.39 26.06 -7.07
CA ILE A 866 -18.05 25.15 -6.13
C ILE A 866 -19.28 24.57 -6.83
N VAL A 867 -19.27 23.25 -6.99
CA VAL A 867 -20.37 22.51 -7.60
C VAL A 867 -21.08 21.65 -6.57
N GLY A 868 -22.39 21.66 -6.55
CA GLY A 868 -23.20 20.74 -5.77
C GLY A 868 -23.63 19.55 -6.61
N ARG A 869 -23.50 18.35 -6.08
CA ARG A 869 -23.81 17.09 -6.78
C ARG A 869 -25.07 16.46 -6.21
N SER A 870 -26.03 16.11 -7.06
CA SER A 870 -27.18 15.31 -6.64
C SER A 870 -26.81 13.84 -6.49
N SER A 871 -27.54 13.11 -5.64
CA SER A 871 -27.62 11.65 -5.77
C SER A 871 -28.05 11.34 -7.20
N ALA A 872 -27.48 10.29 -7.79
CA ALA A 872 -28.13 9.74 -8.96
C ALA A 872 -29.57 9.36 -8.56
N PRO A 873 -30.61 9.63 -9.38
CA PRO A 873 -31.94 9.18 -9.03
C PRO A 873 -31.87 7.68 -8.79
N ALA A 874 -32.27 7.26 -7.59
CA ALA A 874 -32.50 5.87 -7.24
C ALA A 874 -33.66 5.35 -8.10
N SER A 875 -33.36 5.03 -9.36
CA SER A 875 -34.24 4.25 -10.22
C SER A 875 -33.87 2.78 -10.05
N GLY A 876 -34.29 2.26 -8.90
CA GLY A 876 -34.25 0.85 -8.53
C GLY A 876 -33.93 0.70 -7.06
N PRO A 877 -34.72 -0.05 -6.27
CA PRO A 877 -34.48 -0.16 -4.84
C PRO A 877 -33.11 -0.78 -4.59
N ASP A 878 -32.29 -0.11 -3.78
CA ASP A 878 -31.28 -0.79 -2.96
C ASP A 878 -32.03 -1.59 -1.89
N LEU A 879 -32.62 -2.70 -2.34
CA LEU A 879 -32.91 -3.81 -1.47
C LEU A 879 -31.59 -4.54 -1.26
N ILE A 880 -31.12 -4.53 -0.02
CA ILE A 880 -30.36 -5.65 0.51
C ILE A 880 -31.23 -6.90 0.31
N THR A 881 -31.06 -7.59 -0.81
CA THR A 881 -31.45 -8.99 -0.97
C THR A 881 -30.45 -9.65 -1.91
N ASN A 882 -29.53 -10.43 -1.32
CA ASN A 882 -28.87 -11.51 -2.01
C ASN A 882 -29.87 -12.29 -2.88
N LEU A 883 -29.55 -12.46 -4.16
CA LEU A 883 -29.57 -13.72 -4.91
C LEU A 883 -29.17 -13.40 -6.35
N ASP A 884 -27.86 -13.29 -6.56
CA ASP A 884 -27.21 -13.12 -7.86
C ASP A 884 -27.51 -14.38 -8.71
N PHE A 885 -28.48 -14.32 -9.62
CA PHE A 885 -28.65 -15.35 -10.64
C PHE A 885 -27.67 -15.06 -11.79
N ARG A 886 -26.46 -15.62 -11.69
CA ARG A 886 -25.47 -15.60 -12.78
C ARG A 886 -25.22 -17.02 -13.27
N PRO A 887 -25.94 -17.54 -14.27
CA PRO A 887 -25.45 -18.68 -15.01
C PRO A 887 -24.22 -18.21 -15.80
N SER A 888 -23.06 -18.54 -15.25
CA SER A 888 -21.70 -18.62 -15.82
C SER A 888 -21.49 -18.05 -17.23
N GLU A 889 -20.52 -17.13 -17.35
CA GLU A 889 -19.88 -16.74 -18.62
C GLU A 889 -18.91 -17.81 -19.18
N ASN A 890 -19.14 -19.10 -18.87
CA ASN A 890 -18.50 -20.24 -19.55
C ASN A 890 -19.54 -21.03 -20.34
N PRO A 891 -19.18 -21.63 -21.48
CA PRO A 891 -20.12 -22.42 -22.24
C PRO A 891 -20.46 -23.75 -21.54
N VAL A 892 -21.74 -24.09 -21.51
CA VAL A 892 -22.25 -25.39 -21.06
C VAL A 892 -21.75 -26.47 -22.01
N ARG A 893 -20.93 -27.37 -21.48
CA ARG A 893 -20.36 -28.52 -22.22
C ARG A 893 -21.06 -29.86 -21.91
N GLY A 894 -21.90 -29.93 -20.88
CA GLY A 894 -22.66 -31.12 -20.50
C GLY A 894 -24.06 -31.18 -21.12
N GLU A 895 -24.82 -32.25 -20.85
CA GLU A 895 -26.15 -32.48 -21.45
C GLU A 895 -27.33 -31.87 -20.68
N VAL A 896 -27.05 -31.24 -19.53
CA VAL A 896 -28.06 -30.72 -18.61
C VAL A 896 -27.69 -29.31 -18.16
N VAL A 897 -28.65 -28.41 -18.27
CA VAL A 897 -28.60 -27.04 -17.76
C VAL A 897 -29.51 -26.95 -16.55
N ARG A 898 -29.02 -26.38 -15.45
CA ARG A 898 -29.79 -26.18 -14.22
C ARG A 898 -29.96 -24.70 -13.95
N PHE A 899 -31.20 -24.24 -13.87
CA PHE A 899 -31.56 -22.88 -13.52
C PHE A 899 -31.96 -22.83 -12.05
N LEU A 900 -31.20 -22.14 -11.21
CA LEU A 900 -31.63 -21.77 -9.86
C LEU A 900 -32.85 -20.84 -9.96
N TRP A 901 -33.93 -21.15 -9.24
CA TRP A 901 -35.14 -20.33 -9.25
C TRP A 901 -34.99 -19.16 -8.25
N PRO A 902 -34.91 -17.90 -8.71
CA PRO A 902 -34.54 -16.78 -7.84
C PRO A 902 -35.74 -16.13 -7.14
N PHE A 903 -36.97 -16.56 -7.46
CA PHE A 903 -38.19 -15.97 -6.92
C PHE A 903 -38.67 -16.79 -5.72
N ALA A 904 -38.19 -16.42 -4.53
CA ALA A 904 -38.43 -17.12 -3.27
C ALA A 904 -39.92 -17.37 -3.00
N GLY A 905 -40.37 -18.59 -3.29
CA GLY A 905 -41.73 -19.04 -3.02
C GLY A 905 -42.80 -18.65 -4.05
N ALA A 906 -42.43 -18.13 -5.22
CA ALA A 906 -43.38 -17.70 -6.24
C ALA A 906 -43.36 -18.61 -7.47
N GLU A 907 -44.54 -19.05 -7.92
CA GLU A 907 -44.70 -19.80 -9.18
C GLU A 907 -44.39 -18.92 -10.40
N GLY A 908 -43.98 -19.53 -11.50
CA GLY A 908 -43.61 -18.80 -12.70
C GLY A 908 -43.24 -19.70 -13.86
N GLU A 909 -42.34 -19.25 -14.71
CA GLU A 909 -41.86 -19.99 -15.86
C GLU A 909 -40.41 -19.68 -16.20
N VAL A 910 -39.74 -20.67 -16.80
CA VAL A 910 -38.45 -20.54 -17.47
C VAL A 910 -38.67 -20.71 -18.96
N ILE A 911 -38.22 -19.77 -19.76
CA ILE A 911 -38.29 -19.82 -21.23
C ILE A 911 -36.89 -19.62 -21.78
N VAL A 912 -36.51 -20.36 -22.81
CA VAL A 912 -35.24 -20.22 -23.51
C VAL A 912 -35.50 -19.96 -24.99
N TYR A 913 -34.80 -18.98 -25.54
CA TYR A 913 -34.87 -18.57 -26.93
C TYR A 913 -33.51 -18.76 -27.61
N ASP A 914 -33.49 -19.10 -28.90
CA ASP A 914 -32.29 -18.98 -29.73
C ASP A 914 -32.02 -17.53 -30.13
N ILE A 915 -30.88 -17.29 -30.78
CA ILE A 915 -30.46 -15.95 -31.22
C ILE A 915 -31.40 -15.33 -32.27
N GLY A 916 -32.18 -16.15 -32.98
CA GLY A 916 -33.23 -15.70 -33.89
C GLY A 916 -34.51 -15.28 -33.17
N GLY A 917 -34.56 -15.37 -31.84
CA GLY A 917 -35.73 -15.05 -31.03
C GLY A 917 -36.78 -16.15 -31.03
N ARG A 918 -36.48 -17.34 -31.57
CA ARG A 918 -37.40 -18.48 -31.53
C ARG A 918 -37.28 -19.18 -30.18
N GLN A 919 -38.40 -19.41 -29.53
CA GLN A 919 -38.45 -20.17 -28.28
C GLN A 919 -38.04 -21.63 -28.55
N ILE A 920 -36.98 -22.08 -27.89
CA ILE A 920 -36.44 -23.44 -28.03
C ILE A 920 -36.76 -24.34 -26.85
N TRP A 921 -37.06 -23.77 -25.68
CA TRP A 921 -37.46 -24.54 -24.52
C TRP A 921 -38.30 -23.69 -23.57
N HIS A 922 -39.24 -24.33 -22.86
CA HIS A 922 -40.08 -23.71 -21.86
C HIS A 922 -40.43 -24.72 -20.78
N ALA A 923 -40.41 -24.28 -19.53
CA ALA A 923 -40.88 -25.05 -18.40
C ALA A 923 -41.64 -24.13 -17.43
N PRO A 924 -42.91 -24.44 -17.10
CA PRO A 924 -43.58 -23.81 -15.97
C PRO A 924 -42.91 -24.27 -14.66
N VAL A 925 -42.80 -23.35 -13.72
CA VAL A 925 -42.24 -23.56 -12.39
C VAL A 925 -43.37 -23.53 -11.38
N ARG A 926 -43.71 -24.70 -10.85
CA ARG A 926 -44.76 -24.93 -9.85
C ARG A 926 -44.14 -25.56 -8.61
N ASP A 927 -44.77 -25.37 -7.46
CA ASP A 927 -44.35 -25.96 -6.18
C ASP A 927 -43.00 -25.45 -5.62
N ASN A 928 -42.56 -24.27 -6.06
CA ASN A 928 -41.41 -23.55 -5.52
C ASN A 928 -40.06 -24.32 -5.49
N PRO A 929 -39.64 -24.98 -6.58
CA PRO A 929 -38.39 -25.72 -6.60
C PRO A 929 -37.20 -24.76 -6.53
N VAL A 930 -36.17 -25.14 -5.78
CA VAL A 930 -34.91 -24.39 -5.72
C VAL A 930 -34.20 -24.38 -7.09
N THR A 931 -34.43 -25.40 -7.93
CA THR A 931 -33.76 -25.54 -9.23
C THR A 931 -34.69 -26.15 -10.27
N VAL A 932 -34.69 -25.58 -11.47
CA VAL A 932 -35.38 -26.06 -12.67
C VAL A 932 -34.36 -26.64 -13.62
N THR A 933 -34.58 -27.86 -14.09
CA THR A 933 -33.59 -28.59 -14.91
C THR A 933 -34.06 -28.71 -16.36
N TRP A 934 -33.20 -28.32 -17.29
CA TRP A 934 -33.36 -28.49 -18.73
C TRP A 934 -32.35 -29.51 -19.26
N ARG A 935 -32.83 -30.62 -19.84
CA ARG A 935 -32.00 -31.60 -20.53
C ARG A 935 -31.85 -31.20 -21.99
N ILE A 936 -30.71 -30.60 -22.35
CA ILE A 936 -30.50 -30.00 -23.67
C ILE A 936 -30.34 -31.06 -24.78
N ALA A 937 -29.94 -32.29 -24.44
CA ALA A 937 -29.83 -33.39 -25.40
C ALA A 937 -31.20 -33.81 -25.98
N GLU A 938 -32.24 -33.78 -25.16
CA GLU A 938 -33.61 -34.19 -25.55
C GLU A 938 -34.33 -33.13 -26.40
N SER A 939 -33.83 -31.89 -26.41
CA SER A 939 -34.40 -30.77 -27.18
C SER A 939 -33.73 -30.55 -28.54
N GLY A 940 -32.74 -31.36 -28.92
CA GLY A 940 -32.03 -31.22 -30.19
C GLY A 940 -31.25 -29.90 -30.32
N THR A 941 -30.97 -29.23 -29.20
CA THR A 941 -30.45 -27.85 -29.17
C THR A 941 -29.02 -27.78 -29.68
N ALA A 942 -28.76 -27.02 -30.75
CA ALA A 942 -27.43 -26.90 -31.35
C ALA A 942 -26.42 -26.16 -30.46
N ASN A 943 -25.14 -26.18 -30.82
CA ASN A 943 -24.18 -25.26 -30.22
C ASN A 943 -24.53 -23.82 -30.61
N GLY A 944 -24.43 -22.90 -29.66
CA GLY A 944 -24.80 -21.51 -29.92
C GLY A 944 -25.13 -20.72 -28.67
N VAL A 945 -25.59 -19.49 -28.90
CA VAL A 945 -26.01 -18.55 -27.86
C VAL A 945 -27.52 -18.59 -27.71
N TYR A 946 -27.97 -18.70 -26.48
CA TYR A 946 -29.38 -18.77 -26.11
C TYR A 946 -29.70 -17.71 -25.06
N PHE A 947 -30.93 -17.18 -25.10
CA PHE A 947 -31.44 -16.22 -24.14
C PHE A 947 -32.44 -16.91 -23.21
N VAL A 948 -32.17 -16.85 -21.91
CA VAL A 948 -32.99 -17.45 -20.87
C VAL A 948 -33.83 -16.35 -20.22
N LEU A 949 -35.09 -16.66 -19.95
CA LEU A 949 -36.08 -15.77 -19.39
C LEU A 949 -36.79 -16.47 -18.24
N LEU A 950 -36.65 -15.94 -17.03
CA LEU A 950 -37.37 -16.42 -15.84
C LEU A 950 -38.44 -15.37 -15.50
N ARG A 951 -39.71 -15.77 -15.42
CA ARG A 951 -40.85 -14.89 -15.15
C ARG A 951 -41.64 -15.35 -13.95
N SER A 952 -41.92 -14.45 -13.02
CA SER A 952 -42.83 -14.74 -11.90
C SER A 952 -43.42 -13.44 -11.35
N GLY A 953 -44.75 -13.37 -11.22
CA GLY A 953 -45.45 -12.26 -10.56
C GLY A 953 -45.08 -10.86 -11.07
N GLY A 954 -44.96 -10.68 -12.38
CA GLY A 954 -44.54 -9.40 -13.00
C GLY A 954 -43.04 -9.10 -12.93
N ARG A 955 -42.26 -9.95 -12.26
CA ARG A 955 -40.79 -9.87 -12.19
C ARG A 955 -40.17 -10.73 -13.29
N LEU A 956 -39.06 -10.23 -13.83
CA LEU A 956 -38.40 -10.80 -14.99
C LEU A 956 -36.90 -10.87 -14.75
N VAL A 957 -36.31 -12.05 -14.87
CA VAL A 957 -34.85 -12.23 -14.89
C VAL A 957 -34.46 -12.74 -16.28
N ARG A 958 -33.43 -12.12 -16.86
CA ARG A 958 -32.89 -12.45 -18.18
C ARG A 958 -31.46 -12.92 -18.03
N GLY A 959 -31.10 -14.00 -18.73
CA GLY A 959 -29.73 -14.53 -18.78
C GLY A 959 -29.32 -14.87 -20.21
N LYS A 960 -28.01 -14.96 -20.45
CA LYS A 960 -27.47 -15.54 -21.69
C LYS A 960 -26.81 -16.87 -21.35
N LEU A 961 -26.97 -17.84 -22.23
CA LEU A 961 -26.41 -19.17 -22.09
C LEU A 961 -25.64 -19.52 -23.35
N PHE A 962 -24.37 -19.89 -23.20
CA PHE A 962 -23.56 -20.40 -24.29
C PHE A 962 -23.55 -21.92 -24.20
N VAL A 963 -23.91 -22.64 -25.25
CA VAL A 963 -23.83 -24.11 -25.31
C VAL A 963 -22.77 -24.49 -26.32
N THR A 964 -21.74 -25.23 -25.89
CA THR A 964 -20.68 -25.75 -26.76
C THR A 964 -20.42 -27.22 -26.43
N ARG A 965 -21.12 -28.13 -27.10
CA ARG A 965 -20.90 -29.57 -27.04
C ARG A 965 -19.92 -29.97 -28.15
N GLY A 966 -18.83 -30.66 -27.81
CA GLY A 966 -17.86 -31.12 -28.81
C GLY A 966 -18.50 -32.09 -29.81
N ALA A 967 -18.03 -32.09 -31.05
CA ALA A 967 -17.97 -33.35 -31.78
C ALA A 967 -16.83 -34.15 -31.14
N LEU A 968 -17.04 -35.45 -30.91
CA LEU A 968 -15.92 -36.36 -30.69
C LEU A 968 -14.92 -36.24 -31.85
#